data_AF-A0A4Y9XTJ4-F1
#
_entry.id   AF-A0A4Y9XTJ4-F1
#
_cell.length_a   1.000
_cell.length_b   1.000
_cell.length_c   1.000
_cell.angle_alpha   90.00
_cell.angle_beta   90.00
_cell.angle_gamma   90.00
#
_symmetry.space_group_name_H-M   'P 1'
#
loop_
_entity.id
_entity.type
_entity.pdbx_description
1 polymer ?
#
loop_
_entity_poly.entity_id
_entity_poly.type
_entity_poly.pdbx_seq_one_letter_code
_entity_poly.pdbx_strand_id
1 'polypeptide(L)'
;MSKPRNISSSAPRRNAVPPGYKEDPSAGPMLRFEASLPRLPVPPLASTTAKYLESVQPHLTPEQFSRTQAAVKAFADSAQSKELQARLEARAGEPGRRSWLAEWWNEAAYMGYRDPVVVYVSYYYVHVDDKQRPGQARRAAHLLKAMLPFRYMVESKQLEPEKIRGTPLAMESYKYLFHSSRYPVKPSDTAHKFDPTNHNHVVFVRKNKFFKVPLADKSGRELTAAELEAQIEKVIALAGSEKAVPVGALTSENRDTWADARVALLAASPSNAASLEEIESAMVVVCLDDIAPVTREEASWSCWVGDGRNRFYDKHQLIVFENGKSGFLGEHSCMDGTPTLRTNEFMLASLAAGKIDLGPARTAETAKDLEAPTELTFVLDGNTNQYIKEAEKNFDDLVGKHDMHVLHYEGYGKEYIKKFKASPDAWAQLVKQLAFHKMYNRPGVCYESAQTRKYQQGRTEVIRAASNESKAWAEAMLNPSESDEKRAALFRKAVARHLQYAAWAADGQGVDRHLFGLKMMLKEGEATPPIYTDEAFSKTNHWELSTSNLSSPFLDGWGYGEVVPDGYGLSYSIGDEYIRWTITSLKRRTADLKHYLAEAATETRQMMERAAAAEATKGDEPTPEEVPETRRLSRVLRTFSVPPKLPPELCDRTIDHLHYDRAALRACSLTCRAWLPASRLHLFRHVYLGSRVLPSFLTLLIMNRALGPYVEDVTIVTRSQGFSVPEVDQMRTLQFLKEVLDRLPSVKILRIPAFFHISVLETVILAALSKSLQAIFFSGLVIADLRALSDLLGSFPHLQSVAFSHEILWLPVIPLPPPTDGQTAPALPLRHLRISVPPKEHGAADFVKWLGSCFKLPEVRSASIQYGETFRSHGQPLGVGQLLNKLGPSLEKLEIVMPRDVRLKGMHFELSQCTRLRHISFPESRKNNDGGVIYSTQYFFPTWAAMFLSRIKTNSVRSISFTVNFQSNNDLRDLAHIEEIALPLSRPEFSQLAKVEFRILGRFELQIRRFIKEELPELYARGIVSFV
;
A
#
# COMPACT_ATOMS: atom_id res chain seq x y z
N MET A 1 -12.09 -26.70 40.64
CA MET A 1 -13.39 -26.69 39.91
C MET A 1 -14.02 -25.31 40.05
N SER A 2 -13.95 -24.47 39.02
CA SER A 2 -14.58 -23.15 39.00
C SER A 2 -16.01 -23.23 38.44
N LYS A 3 -16.92 -22.41 38.98
CA LYS A 3 -18.35 -22.37 38.61
C LYS A 3 -18.54 -22.20 37.09
N PRO A 4 -19.56 -22.83 36.47
CA PRO A 4 -19.84 -22.68 35.04
C PRO A 4 -20.16 -21.22 34.71
N ARG A 5 -19.33 -20.59 33.87
CA ARG A 5 -19.55 -19.23 33.36
C ARG A 5 -20.57 -19.29 32.22
N ASN A 6 -21.76 -18.71 32.42
CA ASN A 6 -22.76 -18.51 31.37
C ASN A 6 -22.34 -17.36 30.44
N ILE A 7 -21.46 -17.65 29.47
CA ILE A 7 -21.13 -16.72 28.39
C ILE A 7 -21.95 -17.16 27.16
N SER A 8 -23.13 -16.56 27.00
CA SER A 8 -24.00 -16.78 25.83
C SER A 8 -23.43 -16.02 24.63
N SER A 9 -23.12 -16.73 23.53
CA SER A 9 -22.83 -16.06 22.26
C SER A 9 -24.07 -15.30 21.77
N SER A 10 -23.89 -14.07 21.28
CA SER A 10 -24.99 -13.18 20.89
C SER A 10 -25.55 -13.45 19.48
N ALA A 11 -25.61 -14.71 19.05
CA ALA A 11 -26.28 -15.05 17.80
C ALA A 11 -27.81 -14.86 17.95
N PRO A 12 -28.50 -14.15 17.03
CA PRO A 12 -29.94 -13.98 17.10
C PRO A 12 -30.68 -15.33 17.04
N ARG A 13 -31.57 -15.56 18.02
CA ARG A 13 -32.32 -16.81 18.29
C ARG A 13 -33.40 -17.19 17.25
N ARG A 14 -33.37 -16.68 16.02
CA ARG A 14 -34.37 -17.06 15.01
C ARG A 14 -33.74 -17.24 13.64
N ASN A 15 -33.46 -18.49 13.31
CA ASN A 15 -33.59 -19.09 11.98
C ASN A 15 -33.61 -20.61 12.20
N ALA A 16 -34.75 -21.24 11.94
CA ALA A 16 -34.83 -22.70 11.96
C ALA A 16 -33.76 -23.25 11.02
N VAL A 17 -33.04 -24.28 11.48
CA VAL A 17 -32.08 -24.99 10.62
C VAL A 17 -32.87 -25.66 9.49
N PRO A 18 -32.36 -25.70 8.24
CA PRO A 18 -33.07 -26.36 7.15
C PRO A 18 -33.40 -27.84 7.47
N PRO A 19 -34.35 -28.48 6.77
CA PRO A 19 -34.61 -29.90 6.92
C PRO A 19 -33.35 -30.74 6.66
N GLY A 20 -33.17 -31.84 7.39
CA GLY A 20 -32.06 -32.80 7.21
C GLY A 20 -30.92 -32.70 8.24
N TYR A 21 -30.84 -31.61 9.00
CA TYR A 21 -29.85 -31.47 10.08
C TYR A 21 -30.46 -31.91 11.42
N LYS A 22 -29.75 -32.80 12.12
CA LYS A 22 -30.12 -33.32 13.45
C LYS A 22 -29.05 -32.91 14.46
N GLU A 23 -29.47 -32.36 15.59
CA GLU A 23 -28.57 -32.09 16.71
C GLU A 23 -28.18 -33.40 17.41
N ASP A 24 -26.88 -33.59 17.63
CA ASP A 24 -26.30 -34.56 18.53
C ASP A 24 -25.86 -33.84 19.83
N PRO A 25 -26.68 -33.88 20.89
CA PRO A 25 -26.36 -33.21 22.14
C PRO A 25 -25.13 -33.81 22.85
N SER A 26 -24.72 -35.05 22.52
CA SER A 26 -23.53 -35.69 23.10
C SER A 26 -22.22 -35.15 22.54
N ALA A 27 -22.24 -34.54 21.36
CA ALA A 27 -21.06 -33.96 20.70
C ALA A 27 -20.63 -32.60 21.31
N GLY A 28 -21.48 -32.00 22.13
CA GLY A 28 -21.32 -30.64 22.66
C GLY A 28 -21.84 -29.56 21.69
N PRO A 29 -22.17 -28.34 22.17
CA PRO A 29 -22.80 -27.30 21.36
C PRO A 29 -22.11 -27.00 20.03
N MET A 30 -20.78 -26.99 19.98
CA MET A 30 -19.98 -26.66 18.79
C MET A 30 -20.10 -27.71 17.69
N LEU A 31 -20.17 -28.98 18.07
CA LEU A 31 -20.15 -30.10 17.13
C LEU A 31 -21.53 -30.73 16.92
N ARG A 32 -22.59 -30.17 17.52
CA ARG A 32 -23.94 -30.76 17.52
C ARG A 32 -24.50 -31.04 16.13
N PHE A 33 -24.07 -30.33 15.09
CA PHE A 33 -24.51 -30.59 13.72
C PHE A 33 -23.54 -31.47 12.92
N GLU A 34 -22.32 -31.72 13.40
CA GLU A 34 -21.23 -32.32 12.61
C GLU A 34 -21.63 -33.69 12.02
N ALA A 35 -22.29 -34.53 12.83
CA ALA A 35 -22.74 -35.86 12.41
C ALA A 35 -23.86 -35.83 11.35
N SER A 36 -24.65 -34.75 11.29
CA SER A 36 -25.78 -34.61 10.36
C SER A 36 -25.51 -33.69 9.17
N LEU A 37 -24.32 -33.07 9.10
CA LEU A 37 -23.88 -32.40 7.88
C LEU A 37 -23.85 -33.41 6.71
N PRO A 38 -24.22 -32.99 5.49
CA PRO A 38 -24.07 -33.82 4.32
C PRO A 38 -22.59 -34.17 4.07
N ARG A 39 -22.33 -35.31 3.43
CA ARG A 39 -20.98 -35.62 2.92
C ARG A 39 -20.71 -34.83 1.65
N LEU A 40 -19.44 -34.51 1.40
CA LEU A 40 -19.03 -33.82 0.18
C LEU A 40 -19.42 -34.67 -1.05
N PRO A 41 -20.21 -34.14 -2.00
CA PRO A 41 -20.63 -34.91 -3.17
C PRO A 41 -19.45 -35.21 -4.10
N VAL A 42 -19.59 -36.25 -4.91
CA VAL A 42 -18.77 -36.46 -6.12
C VAL A 42 -19.60 -35.93 -7.30
N PRO A 43 -19.16 -34.89 -8.02
CA PRO A 43 -19.91 -34.38 -9.17
C PRO A 43 -20.05 -35.42 -10.28
N PRO A 44 -21.13 -35.40 -11.08
CA PRO A 44 -21.20 -36.21 -12.28
C PRO A 44 -20.11 -35.82 -13.28
N LEU A 45 -19.42 -36.81 -13.86
CA LEU A 45 -18.33 -36.59 -14.84
C LEU A 45 -18.76 -35.63 -15.96
N ALA A 46 -19.95 -35.83 -16.54
CA ALA A 46 -20.49 -34.98 -17.60
C ALA A 46 -20.63 -33.49 -17.19
N SER A 47 -20.99 -33.24 -15.93
CA SER A 47 -21.08 -31.88 -15.39
C SER A 47 -19.70 -31.24 -15.30
N THR A 48 -18.72 -32.00 -14.79
CA THR A 48 -17.33 -31.53 -14.65
C THR A 48 -16.69 -31.26 -16.01
N THR A 49 -16.84 -32.15 -16.99
CA THR A 49 -16.25 -31.96 -18.33
C THR A 49 -16.85 -30.77 -19.06
N ALA A 50 -18.17 -30.54 -18.94
CA ALA A 50 -18.84 -29.38 -19.53
C ALA A 50 -18.34 -28.06 -18.92
N LYS A 51 -18.34 -27.96 -17.58
CA LYS A 51 -17.83 -26.78 -16.87
C LYS A 51 -16.34 -26.55 -17.10
N TYR A 52 -15.55 -27.62 -17.21
CA TYR A 52 -14.12 -27.53 -17.49
C TYR A 52 -13.89 -26.85 -18.84
N LEU A 53 -14.57 -27.30 -19.90
CA LEU A 53 -14.50 -26.67 -21.23
C LEU A 53 -14.91 -25.19 -21.18
N GLU A 54 -16.01 -24.86 -20.52
CA GLU A 54 -16.44 -23.45 -20.34
C GLU A 54 -15.36 -22.61 -19.62
N SER A 55 -14.68 -23.18 -18.62
CA SER A 55 -13.70 -22.46 -17.80
C SER A 55 -12.34 -22.27 -18.48
N VAL A 56 -11.96 -23.15 -19.42
CA VAL A 56 -10.67 -23.06 -20.11
C VAL A 56 -10.74 -22.25 -21.41
N GLN A 57 -11.90 -22.23 -22.07
CA GLN A 57 -12.13 -21.48 -23.30
C GLN A 57 -11.61 -20.03 -23.31
N PRO A 58 -11.81 -19.18 -22.27
CA PRO A 58 -11.32 -17.80 -22.30
C PRO A 58 -9.78 -17.70 -22.46
N HIS A 59 -9.04 -18.76 -22.09
CA HIS A 59 -7.58 -18.79 -22.11
C HIS A 59 -6.98 -19.37 -23.40
N LEU A 60 -7.80 -19.83 -24.35
CA LEU A 60 -7.36 -20.60 -25.51
C LEU A 60 -7.72 -19.90 -26.83
N THR A 61 -6.91 -20.14 -27.87
CA THR A 61 -7.34 -19.84 -29.25
C THR A 61 -8.41 -20.84 -29.71
N PRO A 62 -9.16 -20.56 -30.79
CA PRO A 62 -10.13 -21.51 -31.33
C PRO A 62 -9.51 -22.90 -31.65
N GLU A 63 -8.29 -22.93 -32.19
CA GLU A 63 -7.59 -24.17 -32.52
C GLU A 63 -7.15 -24.95 -31.28
N GLN A 64 -6.66 -24.24 -30.25
CA GLN A 64 -6.33 -24.85 -28.96
C GLN A 64 -7.59 -25.41 -28.30
N PHE A 65 -8.68 -24.65 -28.29
CA PHE A 65 -9.93 -25.10 -27.69
C PHE A 65 -10.52 -26.32 -28.40
N SER A 66 -10.44 -26.38 -29.74
CA SER A 66 -10.87 -27.57 -30.51
C SER A 66 -10.09 -28.83 -30.12
N ARG A 67 -8.77 -28.72 -29.90
CA ARG A 67 -7.96 -29.84 -29.40
C ARG A 67 -8.36 -30.27 -27.99
N THR A 68 -8.55 -29.32 -27.08
CA THR A 68 -9.06 -29.59 -25.73
C THR A 68 -10.43 -30.25 -25.76
N GLN A 69 -11.36 -29.81 -26.62
CA GLN A 69 -12.66 -30.45 -26.79
C GLN A 69 -12.52 -31.91 -27.22
N ALA A 70 -11.62 -32.21 -28.16
CA ALA A 70 -11.34 -33.58 -28.57
C ALA A 70 -10.76 -34.42 -27.42
N ALA A 71 -9.80 -33.88 -26.66
CA ALA A 71 -9.19 -34.57 -25.51
C ALA A 71 -10.20 -34.83 -24.37
N VAL A 72 -11.03 -33.83 -24.05
CA VAL A 72 -12.09 -33.95 -23.03
C VAL A 72 -13.15 -34.95 -23.48
N LYS A 73 -13.55 -34.94 -24.75
CA LYS A 73 -14.48 -35.94 -25.29
C LYS A 73 -13.90 -37.34 -25.23
N ALA A 74 -12.66 -37.52 -25.66
CA ALA A 74 -11.96 -38.81 -25.59
C ALA A 74 -11.87 -39.32 -24.14
N PHE A 75 -11.58 -38.43 -23.19
CA PHE A 75 -11.61 -38.77 -21.77
C PHE A 75 -13.01 -39.16 -21.29
N ALA A 76 -14.01 -38.32 -21.52
CA ALA A 76 -15.39 -38.54 -21.08
C ALA A 76 -16.00 -39.85 -21.60
N ASP A 77 -15.66 -40.22 -22.84
CA ASP A 77 -16.16 -41.44 -23.48
C ASP A 77 -15.36 -42.70 -23.11
N SER A 78 -14.16 -42.55 -22.53
CA SER A 78 -13.27 -43.67 -22.22
C SER A 78 -13.84 -44.60 -21.13
N ALA A 79 -13.52 -45.89 -21.23
CA ALA A 79 -13.81 -46.85 -20.15
C ALA A 79 -13.05 -46.49 -18.87
N GLN A 80 -11.84 -45.94 -19.00
CA GLN A 80 -11.00 -45.54 -17.87
C GLN A 80 -11.64 -44.42 -17.04
N SER A 81 -12.22 -43.38 -17.65
CA SER A 81 -12.85 -42.30 -16.89
C SER A 81 -14.07 -42.77 -16.09
N LYS A 82 -14.87 -43.69 -16.65
CA LYS A 82 -15.98 -44.35 -15.95
C LYS A 82 -15.50 -45.17 -14.76
N GLU A 83 -14.40 -45.89 -14.92
CA GLU A 83 -13.76 -46.65 -13.85
C GLU A 83 -13.22 -45.72 -12.75
N LEU A 84 -12.53 -44.63 -13.11
CA LEU A 84 -12.04 -43.64 -12.13
C LEU A 84 -13.18 -42.97 -11.36
N GLN A 85 -14.28 -42.63 -12.04
CA GLN A 85 -15.50 -42.12 -11.43
C GLN A 85 -16.08 -43.13 -10.43
N ALA A 86 -16.25 -44.39 -10.85
CA ALA A 86 -16.80 -45.45 -10.01
C ALA A 86 -15.94 -45.69 -8.76
N ARG A 87 -14.60 -45.67 -8.89
CA ARG A 87 -13.69 -45.78 -7.74
C ARG A 87 -13.82 -44.59 -6.79
N LEU A 88 -13.94 -43.37 -7.32
CA LEU A 88 -14.11 -42.17 -6.51
C LEU A 88 -15.44 -42.17 -5.74
N GLU A 89 -16.52 -42.59 -6.40
CA GLU A 89 -17.83 -42.78 -5.79
C GLU A 89 -17.80 -43.89 -4.73
N ALA A 90 -17.12 -45.00 -4.99
CA ALA A 90 -16.90 -46.07 -4.02
C ALA A 90 -16.12 -45.57 -2.80
N ARG A 91 -15.07 -44.76 -3.00
CA ARG A 91 -14.35 -44.07 -1.91
C ARG A 91 -15.29 -43.17 -1.11
N ALA A 92 -16.10 -42.35 -1.77
CA ALA A 92 -17.06 -41.49 -1.07
C ALA A 92 -18.13 -42.27 -0.28
N GLY A 93 -18.50 -43.46 -0.77
CA GLY A 93 -19.42 -44.39 -0.13
C GLY A 93 -18.81 -45.27 0.96
N GLU A 94 -17.49 -45.26 1.14
CA GLU A 94 -16.78 -46.11 2.10
C GLU A 94 -17.34 -45.94 3.54
N PRO A 95 -17.68 -47.03 4.25
CA PRO A 95 -18.16 -46.96 5.62
C PRO A 95 -17.18 -46.18 6.53
N GLY A 96 -17.70 -45.23 7.30
CA GLY A 96 -16.90 -44.40 8.20
C GLY A 96 -16.19 -43.21 7.53
N ARG A 97 -16.10 -43.14 6.20
CA ARG A 97 -15.52 -41.98 5.52
C ARG A 97 -16.47 -40.78 5.53
N ARG A 98 -16.01 -39.67 6.11
CA ARG A 98 -16.76 -38.41 6.22
C ARG A 98 -16.60 -37.50 4.98
N SER A 99 -15.42 -37.54 4.38
CA SER A 99 -15.09 -36.80 3.15
C SER A 99 -14.15 -37.64 2.29
N TRP A 100 -14.44 -37.71 0.99
CA TRP A 100 -13.55 -38.39 0.03
C TRP A 100 -12.27 -37.59 -0.24
N LEU A 101 -12.29 -36.27 0.03
CA LEU A 101 -11.26 -35.31 -0.34
C LEU A 101 -10.30 -34.97 0.81
N ALA A 102 -10.79 -34.83 2.04
CA ALA A 102 -10.06 -34.15 3.12
C ALA A 102 -8.65 -34.72 3.38
N GLU A 103 -8.54 -36.04 3.48
CA GLU A 103 -7.25 -36.75 3.66
C GLU A 103 -6.27 -36.46 2.53
N TRP A 104 -6.71 -36.62 1.28
CA TRP A 104 -5.86 -36.38 0.10
C TRP A 104 -5.49 -34.92 -0.08
N TRP A 105 -6.41 -34.00 0.22
CA TRP A 105 -6.12 -32.57 0.12
C TRP A 105 -5.15 -32.11 1.20
N ASN A 106 -5.30 -32.60 2.43
CA ASN A 106 -4.35 -32.33 3.51
C ASN A 106 -2.94 -32.84 3.14
N GLU A 107 -2.86 -34.04 2.56
CA GLU A 107 -1.60 -34.64 2.13
C GLU A 107 -0.99 -33.87 0.96
N ALA A 108 -1.71 -33.72 -0.16
CA ALA A 108 -1.17 -33.18 -1.40
C ALA A 108 -0.87 -31.67 -1.33
N ALA A 109 -1.70 -30.89 -0.64
CA ALA A 109 -1.56 -29.42 -0.63
C ALA A 109 -0.74 -28.89 0.56
N TYR A 110 -0.54 -29.69 1.63
CA TYR A 110 0.05 -29.17 2.87
C TYR A 110 1.07 -30.10 3.52
N MET A 111 0.68 -31.30 3.95
CA MET A 111 1.52 -32.17 4.79
C MET A 111 2.65 -32.83 4.00
N GLY A 112 2.34 -33.33 2.82
CA GLY A 112 3.32 -33.87 1.86
C GLY A 112 4.03 -32.80 1.05
N TYR A 113 3.60 -31.53 1.14
CA TYR A 113 4.29 -30.40 0.49
C TYR A 113 5.54 -30.03 1.30
N ARG A 114 6.72 -30.13 0.66
CA ARG A 114 8.03 -30.08 1.34
C ARG A 114 8.71 -28.73 1.32
N ASP A 115 8.20 -27.76 0.56
CA ASP A 115 8.75 -26.40 0.62
C ASP A 115 8.43 -25.74 1.97
N PRO A 116 9.19 -24.71 2.36
CA PRO A 116 8.94 -23.94 3.57
C PRO A 116 7.49 -23.52 3.78
N VAL A 117 6.98 -23.66 5.02
CA VAL A 117 5.63 -23.17 5.36
C VAL A 117 5.54 -21.65 5.24
N VAL A 118 6.60 -20.93 5.59
CA VAL A 118 6.80 -19.52 5.24
C VAL A 118 7.65 -19.49 3.97
N VAL A 119 7.18 -19.00 2.84
CA VAL A 119 6.01 -18.13 2.60
C VAL A 119 4.79 -18.84 2.00
N TYR A 120 4.92 -20.12 1.67
CA TYR A 120 4.05 -20.83 0.72
C TYR A 120 2.75 -21.38 1.33
N VAL A 121 2.70 -21.59 2.65
CA VAL A 121 1.55 -22.18 3.35
C VAL A 121 0.90 -21.18 4.31
N SER A 122 1.72 -20.44 5.07
CA SER A 122 1.24 -19.55 6.13
C SER A 122 0.61 -18.26 5.56
N TYR A 123 -0.47 -17.82 6.20
CA TYR A 123 -1.13 -16.52 5.94
C TYR A 123 -1.14 -15.66 7.19
N TYR A 124 -1.35 -14.35 7.05
CA TYR A 124 -1.34 -13.42 8.18
C TYR A 124 -2.56 -12.49 8.20
N TYR A 125 -2.81 -11.91 9.38
CA TYR A 125 -3.69 -10.78 9.61
C TYR A 125 -2.92 -9.64 10.27
N VAL A 126 -3.28 -8.40 9.94
CA VAL A 126 -2.94 -7.19 10.67
C VAL A 126 -4.21 -6.73 11.37
N HIS A 127 -4.18 -6.60 12.69
CA HIS A 127 -5.31 -6.10 13.46
C HIS A 127 -5.43 -4.59 13.34
N VAL A 128 -6.64 -4.06 13.49
CA VAL A 128 -6.83 -2.62 13.67
C VAL A 128 -6.12 -2.14 14.94
N ASP A 129 -5.54 -0.94 14.85
CA ASP A 129 -4.88 -0.28 15.97
C ASP A 129 -5.86 -0.02 17.12
N ASP A 130 -5.38 -0.17 18.35
CA ASP A 130 -6.18 0.06 19.55
C ASP A 130 -5.60 1.19 20.38
N LYS A 131 -6.16 2.38 20.14
CA LYS A 131 -5.74 3.61 20.81
C LYS A 131 -6.05 3.63 22.31
N GLN A 132 -6.93 2.74 22.79
CA GLN A 132 -7.28 2.67 24.22
C GLN A 132 -6.27 1.86 25.03
N ARG A 133 -5.45 1.04 24.37
CA ARG A 133 -4.51 0.10 25.01
C ARG A 133 -3.11 0.28 24.43
N PRO A 134 -2.49 1.46 24.61
CA PRO A 134 -1.17 1.74 24.06
C PRO A 134 -0.09 0.86 24.73
N GLY A 135 0.94 0.53 23.97
CA GLY A 135 2.12 -0.21 24.43
C GLY A 135 2.05 -1.72 24.18
N GLN A 136 3.21 -2.30 23.87
CA GLN A 136 3.35 -3.71 23.51
C GLN A 136 2.83 -4.68 24.57
N ALA A 137 3.30 -4.55 25.82
CA ALA A 137 2.92 -5.47 26.90
C ALA A 137 1.42 -5.43 27.19
N ARG A 138 0.86 -4.22 27.29
CA ARG A 138 -0.56 -4.00 27.52
C ARG A 138 -1.41 -4.59 26.40
N ARG A 139 -1.05 -4.31 25.13
CA ARG A 139 -1.76 -4.85 23.97
C ARG A 139 -1.75 -6.38 23.96
N ALA A 140 -0.57 -6.99 24.15
CA ALA A 140 -0.42 -8.44 24.20
C ALA A 140 -1.26 -9.08 25.32
N ALA A 141 -1.22 -8.51 26.53
CA ALA A 141 -1.99 -9.00 27.67
C ALA A 141 -3.50 -8.99 27.42
N HIS A 142 -4.02 -7.91 26.84
CA HIS A 142 -5.45 -7.76 26.57
C HIS A 142 -5.91 -8.67 25.43
N LEU A 143 -5.11 -8.82 24.37
CA LEU A 143 -5.40 -9.76 23.28
C LEU A 143 -5.42 -11.21 23.79
N LEU A 144 -4.43 -11.61 24.60
CA LEU A 144 -4.41 -12.92 25.23
C LEU A 144 -5.61 -13.12 26.14
N LYS A 145 -5.90 -12.15 27.04
CA LYS A 145 -7.06 -12.24 27.92
C LYS A 145 -8.37 -12.36 27.15
N ALA A 146 -8.50 -11.69 26.01
CA ALA A 146 -9.65 -11.79 25.12
C ALA A 146 -9.72 -13.12 24.34
N MET A 147 -8.58 -13.77 24.12
CA MET A 147 -8.49 -15.08 23.46
C MET A 147 -8.91 -16.23 24.39
N LEU A 148 -8.69 -16.11 25.71
CA LEU A 148 -8.96 -17.18 26.68
C LEU A 148 -10.42 -17.66 26.71
N PRO A 149 -11.46 -16.80 26.69
CA PRO A 149 -12.84 -17.26 26.58
C PRO A 149 -13.12 -18.01 25.28
N PHE A 150 -12.49 -17.61 24.17
CA PHE A 150 -12.63 -18.32 22.90
C PHE A 150 -11.98 -19.70 22.95
N ARG A 151 -10.76 -19.79 23.49
CA ARG A 151 -10.10 -21.07 23.80
C ARG A 151 -11.00 -21.95 24.63
N TYR A 152 -11.52 -21.44 25.74
CA TYR A 152 -12.41 -22.21 26.61
C TYR A 152 -13.59 -22.78 25.82
N MET A 153 -14.28 -21.95 25.02
CA MET A 153 -15.40 -22.39 24.21
C MET A 153 -15.03 -23.44 23.15
N VAL A 154 -13.84 -23.35 22.54
CA VAL A 154 -13.37 -24.33 21.56
C VAL A 154 -13.01 -25.66 22.24
N GLU A 155 -12.17 -25.64 23.26
CA GLU A 155 -11.68 -26.85 23.93
C GLU A 155 -12.81 -27.58 24.69
N SER A 156 -13.74 -26.84 25.29
CA SER A 156 -14.93 -27.42 25.95
C SER A 156 -16.09 -27.70 24.98
N LYS A 157 -15.89 -27.45 23.68
CA LYS A 157 -16.91 -27.61 22.61
C LYS A 157 -18.19 -26.80 22.84
N GLN A 158 -18.12 -25.70 23.59
CA GLN A 158 -19.24 -24.80 23.88
C GLN A 158 -19.40 -23.67 22.83
N LEU A 159 -18.44 -23.50 21.92
CA LEU A 159 -18.53 -22.48 20.88
C LEU A 159 -19.76 -22.69 20.00
N GLU A 160 -20.58 -21.67 19.77
CA GLU A 160 -21.75 -21.85 18.90
C GLU A 160 -21.34 -22.18 17.45
N PRO A 161 -22.02 -23.14 16.78
CA PRO A 161 -21.74 -23.49 15.39
C PRO A 161 -21.88 -22.31 14.44
N GLU A 162 -20.98 -22.23 13.46
CA GLU A 162 -21.13 -21.26 12.38
C GLU A 162 -22.27 -21.64 11.46
N LYS A 163 -22.92 -20.62 10.89
CA LYS A 163 -24.00 -20.79 9.92
C LYS A 163 -23.86 -19.82 8.77
N ILE A 164 -24.14 -20.28 7.55
CA ILE A 164 -24.32 -19.42 6.38
C ILE A 164 -25.78 -19.49 5.93
N ARG A 165 -26.49 -18.36 5.95
CA ARG A 165 -27.94 -18.30 5.65
C ARG A 165 -28.75 -19.37 6.42
N GLY A 166 -28.41 -19.58 7.69
CA GLY A 166 -29.06 -20.58 8.55
C GLY A 166 -28.52 -22.03 8.43
N THR A 167 -27.74 -22.34 7.40
CA THR A 167 -27.13 -23.66 7.19
C THR A 167 -25.89 -23.84 8.07
N PRO A 168 -25.82 -24.86 8.93
CA PRO A 168 -24.64 -25.16 9.75
C PRO A 168 -23.40 -25.45 8.92
N LEU A 169 -22.24 -25.09 9.45
CA LEU A 169 -20.93 -25.41 8.88
C LEU A 169 -20.19 -26.41 9.78
N ALA A 170 -19.30 -27.19 9.19
CA ALA A 170 -18.35 -28.09 9.84
C ALA A 170 -17.44 -27.29 10.77
N MET A 171 -17.33 -27.77 12.00
CA MET A 171 -16.57 -27.16 13.08
C MET A 171 -15.42 -28.05 13.54
N GLU A 172 -15.27 -29.27 12.99
CA GLU A 172 -14.26 -30.24 13.43
C GLU A 172 -12.82 -29.68 13.40
N SER A 173 -12.48 -28.85 12.41
CA SER A 173 -11.13 -28.28 12.27
C SER A 173 -10.71 -27.36 13.42
N TYR A 174 -11.66 -26.81 14.20
CA TYR A 174 -11.36 -25.94 15.35
C TYR A 174 -10.50 -26.63 16.41
N LYS A 175 -10.48 -27.97 16.43
CA LYS A 175 -9.61 -28.72 17.35
C LYS A 175 -8.12 -28.37 17.19
N TYR A 176 -7.70 -27.92 16.00
CA TYR A 176 -6.33 -27.53 15.71
C TYR A 176 -6.02 -26.05 15.98
N LEU A 177 -6.94 -25.26 16.54
CA LEU A 177 -6.72 -23.82 16.74
C LEU A 177 -5.80 -23.50 17.92
N PHE A 178 -5.87 -24.29 19.00
CA PHE A 178 -5.05 -24.11 20.19
C PHE A 178 -4.35 -25.40 20.57
N HIS A 179 -3.26 -25.33 21.32
CA HIS A 179 -2.56 -26.50 21.84
C HIS A 179 -2.18 -27.50 20.74
N SER A 180 -1.83 -26.99 19.56
CA SER A 180 -1.55 -27.78 18.37
C SER A 180 -0.30 -27.28 17.67
N SER A 181 0.45 -28.18 17.04
CA SER A 181 1.62 -27.82 16.23
C SER A 181 1.72 -28.75 15.04
N ARG A 182 2.22 -28.23 13.92
CA ARG A 182 2.72 -29.04 12.82
C ARG A 182 4.06 -29.67 13.22
N TYR A 183 4.30 -30.89 12.80
CA TYR A 183 5.50 -31.67 13.10
C TYR A 183 6.23 -32.00 11.79
N PRO A 184 7.52 -31.65 11.67
CA PRO A 184 8.30 -32.01 10.49
C PRO A 184 8.62 -33.51 10.51
N VAL A 185 8.09 -34.25 9.55
CA VAL A 185 8.29 -35.71 9.43
C VAL A 185 8.47 -36.08 7.95
N LYS A 186 9.25 -37.12 7.67
CA LYS A 186 9.45 -37.66 6.33
C LYS A 186 8.60 -38.92 6.10
N PRO A 187 7.98 -39.10 4.91
CA PRO A 187 7.96 -38.18 3.77
C PRO A 187 6.92 -37.05 3.90
N SER A 188 6.06 -37.09 4.91
CA SER A 188 4.96 -36.14 5.09
C SER A 188 4.87 -35.69 6.56
N ASP A 189 4.58 -34.41 6.76
CA ASP A 189 4.41 -33.83 8.09
C ASP A 189 3.14 -34.34 8.77
N THR A 190 3.03 -34.09 10.07
CA THR A 190 1.84 -34.44 10.84
C THR A 190 1.36 -33.27 11.69
N ALA A 191 0.11 -33.31 12.14
CA ALA A 191 -0.42 -32.35 13.11
C ALA A 191 -0.57 -33.04 14.46
N HIS A 192 -0.04 -32.43 15.50
CA HIS A 192 -0.14 -32.92 16.87
C HIS A 192 -1.05 -32.00 17.69
N LYS A 193 -1.92 -32.58 18.52
CA LYS A 193 -2.81 -31.88 19.46
C LYS A 193 -2.48 -32.32 20.87
N PHE A 194 -2.27 -31.36 21.75
CA PHE A 194 -1.95 -31.55 23.15
C PHE A 194 -3.19 -31.35 24.02
N ASP A 195 -3.22 -32.03 25.17
CA ASP A 195 -4.31 -31.91 26.14
C ASP A 195 -4.22 -30.56 26.87
N PRO A 196 -5.22 -29.67 26.73
CA PRO A 196 -5.23 -28.38 27.42
C PRO A 196 -5.31 -28.50 28.95
N THR A 197 -5.72 -29.65 29.53
CA THR A 197 -5.75 -29.82 30.99
C THR A 197 -4.35 -29.90 31.59
N ASN A 198 -3.40 -30.44 30.82
CA ASN A 198 -2.01 -30.64 31.27
C ASN A 198 -1.11 -29.49 30.77
N HIS A 199 -1.55 -28.72 29.77
CA HIS A 199 -0.78 -27.65 29.13
C HIS A 199 -1.54 -26.32 29.17
N ASN A 200 -1.57 -25.66 30.33
CA ASN A 200 -2.26 -24.37 30.51
C ASN A 200 -1.28 -23.18 30.54
N HIS A 201 -0.53 -23.00 29.45
CA HIS A 201 0.46 -21.95 29.29
C HIS A 201 0.46 -21.33 27.89
N VAL A 202 1.15 -20.21 27.77
CA VAL A 202 1.52 -19.56 26.51
C VAL A 202 3.04 -19.45 26.45
N VAL A 203 3.61 -19.48 25.25
CA VAL A 203 5.03 -19.21 25.05
C VAL A 203 5.21 -17.88 24.35
N PHE A 204 6.03 -17.02 24.94
CA PHE A 204 6.47 -15.77 24.32
C PHE A 204 7.80 -15.97 23.61
N VAL A 205 8.00 -15.29 22.48
CA VAL A 205 9.30 -15.18 21.82
C VAL A 205 9.68 -13.71 21.69
N ARG A 206 10.85 -13.35 22.22
CA ARG A 206 11.43 -12.00 22.11
C ARG A 206 12.93 -12.11 21.98
N LYS A 207 13.51 -11.40 21.01
CA LYS A 207 14.96 -11.43 20.75
C LYS A 207 15.49 -12.87 20.64
N ASN A 208 14.71 -13.71 19.97
CA ASN A 208 14.98 -15.13 19.71
C ASN A 208 14.98 -16.03 20.96
N LYS A 209 14.59 -15.52 22.13
CA LYS A 209 14.46 -16.28 23.38
C LYS A 209 13.00 -16.65 23.62
N PHE A 210 12.76 -17.88 24.03
CA PHE A 210 11.43 -18.40 24.32
C PHE A 210 11.17 -18.39 25.83
N PHE A 211 9.97 -17.98 26.24
CA PHE A 211 9.58 -17.91 27.65
C PHE A 211 8.21 -18.54 27.87
N LYS A 212 8.14 -19.55 28.74
CA LYS A 212 6.88 -20.12 29.22
C LYS A 212 6.26 -19.22 30.28
N VAL A 213 4.98 -18.91 30.10
CA VAL A 213 4.16 -18.17 31.07
C VAL A 213 2.87 -18.95 31.33
N PRO A 214 2.61 -19.37 32.60
CA PRO A 214 1.34 -19.98 32.98
C PRO A 214 0.16 -19.02 32.75
N LEU A 215 -1.00 -19.56 32.37
CA LEU A 215 -2.23 -18.77 32.18
C LEU A 215 -3.13 -18.74 33.43
N ALA A 216 -2.72 -19.45 34.49
CA ALA A 216 -3.36 -19.44 35.79
C ALA A 216 -2.30 -19.39 36.90
N ASP A 217 -2.68 -18.90 38.08
CA ASP A 217 -1.84 -18.97 39.28
C ASP A 217 -1.81 -20.38 39.88
N LYS A 218 -1.03 -20.55 40.97
CA LYS A 218 -0.88 -21.83 41.69
C LYS A 218 -2.19 -22.41 42.23
N SER A 219 -3.22 -21.58 42.42
CA SER A 219 -4.55 -22.02 42.86
C SER A 219 -5.44 -22.50 41.70
N GLY A 220 -4.97 -22.34 40.47
CA GLY A 220 -5.72 -22.62 39.24
C GLY A 220 -6.64 -21.47 38.81
N ARG A 221 -6.51 -20.27 39.42
CA ARG A 221 -7.26 -19.08 39.00
C ARG A 221 -6.61 -18.49 37.75
N GLU A 222 -7.40 -18.32 36.71
CA GLU A 222 -6.98 -17.67 35.46
C GLU A 222 -6.44 -16.25 35.72
N LEU A 223 -5.29 -15.92 35.13
CA LEU A 223 -4.66 -14.62 35.28
C LEU A 223 -5.52 -13.50 34.66
N THR A 224 -5.51 -12.35 35.31
CA THR A 224 -6.14 -11.10 34.87
C THR A 224 -5.29 -10.43 33.78
N ALA A 225 -5.86 -9.44 33.07
CA ALA A 225 -5.11 -8.69 32.07
C ALA A 225 -3.91 -7.94 32.69
N ALA A 226 -4.08 -7.39 33.89
CA ALA A 226 -3.01 -6.69 34.59
C ALA A 226 -1.88 -7.64 35.07
N GLU A 227 -2.22 -8.85 35.49
CA GLU A 227 -1.25 -9.89 35.84
C GLU A 227 -0.46 -10.37 34.61
N LEU A 228 -1.16 -10.61 33.49
CA LEU A 228 -0.53 -10.96 32.22
C LEU A 228 0.41 -9.84 31.73
N GLU A 229 -0.02 -8.59 31.82
CA GLU A 229 0.79 -7.42 31.45
C GLU A 229 2.10 -7.36 32.25
N ALA A 230 2.03 -7.56 33.57
CA ALA A 230 3.22 -7.61 34.42
C ALA A 230 4.14 -8.79 34.09
N GLN A 231 3.60 -9.96 33.75
CA GLN A 231 4.40 -11.11 33.31
C GLN A 231 5.08 -10.85 31.96
N ILE A 232 4.39 -10.17 31.03
CA ILE A 232 4.95 -9.81 29.72
C ILE A 232 6.07 -8.77 29.86
N GLU A 233 5.92 -7.79 30.76
CA GLU A 233 7.01 -6.86 31.08
C GLU A 233 8.23 -7.58 31.67
N LYS A 234 8.02 -8.58 32.55
CA LYS A 234 9.10 -9.45 33.02
C LYS A 234 9.76 -10.21 31.87
N VAL A 235 9.00 -10.76 30.93
CA VAL A 235 9.54 -11.39 29.70
C VAL A 235 10.40 -10.40 28.91
N ILE A 236 9.91 -9.17 28.69
CA ILE A 236 10.66 -8.14 27.96
C ILE A 236 11.97 -7.79 28.68
N ALA A 237 11.94 -7.68 30.01
CA ALA A 237 13.12 -7.39 30.82
C ALA A 237 14.13 -8.56 30.80
N LEU A 238 13.67 -9.80 30.97
CA LEU A 238 14.50 -11.01 30.95
C LEU A 238 15.13 -11.25 29.58
N ALA A 239 14.43 -10.90 28.49
CA ALA A 239 14.99 -11.00 27.14
C ALA A 239 16.25 -10.12 26.97
N GLY A 240 16.32 -8.96 27.65
CA GLY A 240 17.50 -8.09 27.67
C GLY A 240 17.75 -7.33 26.37
N SER A 241 19.00 -6.85 26.16
CA SER A 241 19.43 -6.14 24.94
C SER A 241 19.79 -7.09 23.80
N GLU A 242 20.43 -8.21 24.11
CA GLU A 242 21.03 -9.15 23.16
C GLU A 242 20.05 -10.15 22.56
N LYS A 243 20.20 -10.45 21.27
CA LYS A 243 19.49 -11.54 20.60
C LYS A 243 20.20 -12.87 20.85
N ALA A 244 19.43 -13.91 21.19
CA ALA A 244 19.95 -15.28 21.29
C ALA A 244 20.12 -15.92 19.90
N VAL A 245 20.78 -17.09 19.86
CA VAL A 245 20.83 -17.94 18.66
C VAL A 245 19.39 -18.32 18.25
N PRO A 246 18.96 -18.08 17.00
CA PRO A 246 17.56 -18.17 16.61
C PRO A 246 17.11 -19.60 16.31
N VAL A 247 16.91 -20.42 17.34
CA VAL A 247 16.38 -21.80 17.19
C VAL A 247 15.04 -21.82 16.44
N GLY A 248 14.21 -20.78 16.61
CA GLY A 248 12.96 -20.61 15.89
C GLY A 248 13.09 -20.57 14.36
N ALA A 249 14.25 -20.11 13.84
CA ALA A 249 14.52 -20.03 12.41
C ALA A 249 14.48 -21.40 11.72
N LEU A 250 14.76 -22.49 12.44
CA LEU A 250 14.68 -23.85 11.91
C LEU A 250 13.28 -24.20 11.38
N THR A 251 12.22 -23.59 11.94
CA THR A 251 10.84 -23.82 11.49
C THR A 251 10.52 -23.15 10.14
N SER A 252 11.43 -22.31 9.62
CA SER A 252 11.31 -21.65 8.32
C SER A 252 11.94 -22.45 7.17
N GLU A 253 12.60 -23.56 7.46
CA GLU A 253 13.29 -24.38 6.48
C GLU A 253 12.35 -25.19 5.58
N ASN A 254 12.95 -25.74 4.51
CA ASN A 254 12.38 -26.87 3.80
C ASN A 254 12.01 -27.97 4.81
N ARG A 255 10.87 -28.63 4.61
CA ARG A 255 10.30 -29.52 5.62
C ARG A 255 11.17 -30.76 5.88
N ASP A 256 11.91 -31.23 4.89
CA ASP A 256 12.87 -32.33 5.05
C ASP A 256 14.12 -31.89 5.79
N THR A 257 14.65 -30.71 5.46
CA THR A 257 15.79 -30.10 6.19
C THR A 257 15.41 -29.84 7.65
N TRP A 258 14.20 -29.32 7.90
CA TRP A 258 13.71 -29.10 9.25
C TRP A 258 13.53 -30.43 10.00
N ALA A 259 13.04 -31.49 9.35
CA ALA A 259 12.93 -32.81 9.97
C ALA A 259 14.30 -33.33 10.44
N ASP A 260 15.35 -33.18 9.62
CA ASP A 260 16.72 -33.58 9.98
C ASP A 260 17.32 -32.69 11.08
N ALA A 261 17.14 -31.38 10.98
CA ALA A 261 17.60 -30.42 11.98
C ALA A 261 16.91 -30.63 13.33
N ARG A 262 15.63 -31.03 13.35
CA ARG A 262 14.91 -31.39 14.58
C ARG A 262 15.52 -32.62 15.24
N VAL A 263 15.89 -33.65 14.46
CA VAL A 263 16.60 -34.84 14.98
C VAL A 263 17.94 -34.44 15.60
N ALA A 264 18.72 -33.61 14.91
CA ALA A 264 19.98 -33.09 15.44
C ALA A 264 19.78 -32.28 16.74
N LEU A 265 18.75 -31.43 16.79
CA LEU A 265 18.40 -30.64 17.97
C LEU A 265 18.07 -31.53 19.18
N LEU A 266 17.31 -32.60 18.97
CA LEU A 266 16.99 -33.55 20.05
C LEU A 266 18.21 -34.39 20.48
N ALA A 267 19.10 -34.73 19.56
CA ALA A 267 20.32 -35.49 19.87
C ALA A 267 21.34 -34.67 20.68
N ALA A 268 21.37 -33.34 20.53
CA ALA A 268 22.30 -32.47 21.24
C ALA A 268 22.08 -32.46 22.78
N SER A 269 20.84 -32.61 23.25
CA SER A 269 20.53 -32.77 24.68
C SER A 269 19.09 -33.24 24.92
N PRO A 270 18.84 -34.16 25.88
CA PRO A 270 17.49 -34.49 26.33
C PRO A 270 16.66 -33.28 26.82
N SER A 271 17.31 -32.23 27.33
CA SER A 271 16.61 -31.01 27.77
C SER A 271 15.93 -30.27 26.62
N ASN A 272 16.43 -30.40 25.38
CA ASN A 272 15.85 -29.75 24.21
C ASN A 272 14.47 -30.31 23.88
N ALA A 273 14.24 -31.61 24.14
CA ALA A 273 12.93 -32.22 23.98
C ALA A 273 11.89 -31.56 24.88
N ALA A 274 12.23 -31.31 26.15
CA ALA A 274 11.34 -30.64 27.10
C ALA A 274 11.05 -29.20 26.67
N SER A 275 12.06 -28.41 26.30
CA SER A 275 11.85 -27.03 25.82
C SER A 275 11.01 -26.97 24.54
N LEU A 276 11.20 -27.91 23.61
CA LEU A 276 10.43 -27.97 22.38
C LEU A 276 8.98 -28.37 22.63
N GLU A 277 8.73 -29.36 23.50
CA GLU A 277 7.38 -29.77 23.90
C GLU A 277 6.61 -28.60 24.56
N GLU A 278 7.27 -27.77 25.36
CA GLU A 278 6.66 -26.57 25.95
C GLU A 278 6.23 -25.54 24.89
N ILE A 279 6.98 -25.41 23.79
CA ILE A 279 6.59 -24.56 22.63
C ILE A 279 5.43 -25.21 21.86
N GLU A 280 5.56 -26.49 21.52
CA GLU A 280 4.61 -27.23 20.69
C GLU A 280 3.24 -27.39 21.38
N SER A 281 3.22 -27.54 22.72
CA SER A 281 2.01 -27.71 23.53
C SER A 281 1.32 -26.42 23.98
N ALA A 282 2.00 -25.27 23.84
CA ALA A 282 1.45 -23.97 24.23
C ALA A 282 0.10 -23.67 23.57
N MET A 283 -0.73 -22.87 24.22
CA MET A 283 -2.00 -22.39 23.66
C MET A 283 -1.79 -21.80 22.25
N VAL A 284 -0.86 -20.86 22.15
CA VAL A 284 -0.31 -20.22 20.94
C VAL A 284 1.11 -19.74 21.27
N VAL A 285 1.86 -19.31 20.26
CA VAL A 285 3.10 -18.53 20.48
C VAL A 285 2.79 -17.03 20.36
N VAL A 286 3.42 -16.21 21.20
CA VAL A 286 3.27 -14.75 21.17
C VAL A 286 4.61 -14.09 20.86
N CYS A 287 4.70 -13.46 19.69
CA CYS A 287 5.89 -12.78 19.22
C CYS A 287 5.88 -11.33 19.68
N LEU A 288 6.82 -10.96 20.56
CA LEU A 288 7.02 -9.59 21.04
C LEU A 288 8.15 -8.93 20.25
N ASP A 289 7.82 -8.49 19.05
CA ASP A 289 8.80 -7.91 18.12
C ASP A 289 9.29 -6.54 18.60
N ASP A 290 10.59 -6.30 18.49
CA ASP A 290 11.26 -5.05 18.87
C ASP A 290 11.36 -4.03 17.73
N ILE A 291 10.42 -4.12 16.78
CA ILE A 291 10.22 -3.13 15.71
C ILE A 291 8.90 -2.37 15.91
N ALA A 292 8.75 -1.25 15.21
CA ALA A 292 7.56 -0.40 15.25
C ALA A 292 7.08 -0.07 13.82
N PRO A 293 6.46 -1.04 13.10
CA PRO A 293 6.01 -0.81 11.73
C PRO A 293 4.98 0.32 11.67
N VAL A 294 5.09 1.17 10.65
CA VAL A 294 4.26 2.37 10.46
C VAL A 294 3.29 2.16 9.30
N THR A 295 3.79 1.67 8.17
CA THR A 295 2.97 1.51 6.95
C THR A 295 2.20 0.18 6.94
N ARG A 296 1.18 0.08 6.09
CA ARG A 296 0.42 -1.17 5.91
C ARG A 296 1.30 -2.26 5.33
N GLU A 297 2.20 -1.92 4.41
CA GLU A 297 3.21 -2.81 3.85
C GLU A 297 4.17 -3.30 4.94
N GLU A 298 4.74 -2.42 5.77
CA GLU A 298 5.64 -2.81 6.86
C GLU A 298 4.93 -3.72 7.87
N ALA A 299 3.72 -3.37 8.30
CA ALA A 299 2.95 -4.18 9.24
C ALA A 299 2.57 -5.54 8.63
N SER A 300 2.20 -5.55 7.35
CA SER A 300 1.85 -6.76 6.60
C SER A 300 3.04 -7.70 6.46
N TRP A 301 4.18 -7.19 5.99
CA TRP A 301 5.42 -7.94 5.83
C TRP A 301 5.89 -8.51 7.17
N SER A 302 5.84 -7.69 8.23
CA SER A 302 6.25 -8.10 9.57
C SER A 302 5.34 -9.18 10.18
N CYS A 303 4.03 -9.11 9.91
CA CYS A 303 3.08 -10.15 10.34
C CYS A 303 3.20 -11.43 9.52
N TRP A 304 3.57 -11.34 8.25
CA TRP A 304 3.70 -12.48 7.35
C TRP A 304 4.98 -13.29 7.57
N VAL A 305 6.12 -12.61 7.45
CA VAL A 305 7.44 -13.25 7.50
C VAL A 305 8.26 -12.76 8.68
N GLY A 306 8.16 -11.48 9.06
CA GLY A 306 9.07 -10.93 10.07
C GLY A 306 10.54 -11.04 9.63
N ASP A 307 11.45 -11.28 10.58
CA ASP A 307 12.88 -11.50 10.31
C ASP A 307 13.28 -12.99 10.25
N GLY A 308 12.30 -13.91 10.27
CA GLY A 308 12.56 -15.36 10.26
C GLY A 308 13.02 -15.94 11.60
N ARG A 309 13.42 -15.11 12.55
CA ARG A 309 14.20 -15.52 13.74
C ARG A 309 13.38 -15.47 15.02
N ASN A 310 12.55 -14.44 15.17
CA ASN A 310 11.66 -14.28 16.34
C ASN A 310 10.29 -14.96 16.13
N ARG A 311 10.28 -16.20 15.62
CA ARG A 311 9.08 -16.94 15.17
C ARG A 311 9.15 -18.44 15.49
N PHE A 312 8.00 -19.10 15.40
CA PHE A 312 7.86 -20.56 15.35
C PHE A 312 6.73 -20.93 14.38
N TYR A 313 7.06 -21.13 13.10
CA TYR A 313 6.09 -21.17 12.00
C TYR A 313 5.19 -22.40 11.97
N ASP A 314 5.55 -23.45 12.69
CA ASP A 314 4.73 -24.66 12.82
C ASP A 314 3.48 -24.48 13.70
N LYS A 315 3.25 -23.25 14.21
CA LYS A 315 2.20 -22.94 15.17
C LYS A 315 1.51 -21.61 14.86
N HIS A 316 0.27 -21.47 15.29
CA HIS A 316 -0.44 -20.19 15.30
C HIS A 316 0.28 -19.18 16.21
N GLN A 317 0.48 -17.97 15.70
CA GLN A 317 1.23 -16.92 16.39
C GLN A 317 0.44 -15.64 16.52
N LEU A 318 0.38 -15.07 17.72
CA LEU A 318 -0.04 -13.68 17.93
C LEU A 318 1.21 -12.79 17.90
N ILE A 319 1.19 -11.73 17.11
CA ILE A 319 2.36 -10.84 16.94
C ILE A 319 2.01 -9.47 17.50
N VAL A 320 2.88 -8.89 18.33
CA VAL A 320 2.69 -7.56 18.92
C VAL A 320 4.00 -6.77 18.84
N PHE A 321 3.94 -5.59 18.22
CA PHE A 321 5.08 -4.70 17.95
C PHE A 321 5.29 -3.68 19.08
N GLU A 322 6.44 -3.00 19.13
CA GLU A 322 6.75 -2.03 20.21
C GLU A 322 5.73 -0.90 20.30
N ASN A 323 5.22 -0.45 19.15
CA ASN A 323 4.21 0.61 19.08
C ASN A 323 2.78 0.12 19.42
N GLY A 324 2.61 -1.15 19.81
CA GLY A 324 1.31 -1.73 20.14
C GLY A 324 0.47 -2.12 18.92
N LYS A 325 0.98 -1.99 17.69
CA LYS A 325 0.38 -2.67 16.54
C LYS A 325 0.44 -4.18 16.77
N SER A 326 -0.49 -4.91 16.19
CA SER A 326 -0.57 -6.36 16.37
C SER A 326 -1.10 -7.06 15.12
N GLY A 327 -0.80 -8.34 15.02
CA GLY A 327 -1.33 -9.22 13.98
C GLY A 327 -1.37 -10.66 14.44
N PHE A 328 -1.66 -11.55 13.50
CA PHE A 328 -1.76 -12.97 13.74
C PHE A 328 -1.22 -13.73 12.52
N LEU A 329 -0.41 -14.77 12.73
CA LEU A 329 0.04 -15.68 11.69
C LEU A 329 -0.66 -17.03 11.83
N GLY A 330 -1.32 -17.46 10.76
CA GLY A 330 -2.03 -18.73 10.66
C GLY A 330 -1.19 -19.83 10.02
N GLU A 331 -1.04 -20.96 10.70
CA GLU A 331 -0.63 -22.23 10.08
C GLU A 331 -1.86 -22.83 9.37
N HIS A 332 -1.73 -23.19 8.09
CA HIS A 332 -2.87 -23.45 7.21
C HIS A 332 -3.20 -24.95 7.03
N SER A 333 -2.30 -25.87 7.41
CA SER A 333 -2.36 -27.26 6.97
C SER A 333 -3.69 -27.98 7.28
N CYS A 334 -4.13 -27.90 8.54
CA CYS A 334 -5.33 -28.59 9.03
C CYS A 334 -6.58 -27.70 9.13
N MET A 335 -6.47 -26.41 8.80
CA MET A 335 -7.55 -25.45 9.00
C MET A 335 -7.51 -24.34 7.94
N ASP A 336 -8.66 -24.00 7.38
CA ASP A 336 -8.79 -22.91 6.42
C ASP A 336 -8.85 -21.54 7.13
N GLY A 337 -8.82 -20.42 6.39
CA GLY A 337 -8.75 -19.08 6.99
C GLY A 337 -9.97 -18.63 7.83
N THR A 338 -11.13 -19.26 7.68
CA THR A 338 -12.36 -18.77 8.34
C THR A 338 -12.40 -18.96 9.87
N PRO A 339 -11.95 -20.08 10.47
CA PRO A 339 -11.91 -20.22 11.92
C PRO A 339 -10.91 -19.26 12.60
N THR A 340 -9.75 -19.02 11.99
CA THR A 340 -8.79 -18.02 12.51
C THR A 340 -9.32 -16.60 12.36
N LEU A 341 -10.05 -16.30 11.28
CA LEU A 341 -10.75 -15.02 11.15
C LEU A 341 -11.75 -14.84 12.31
N ARG A 342 -12.63 -15.82 12.56
CA ARG A 342 -13.60 -15.75 13.67
C ARG A 342 -12.94 -15.58 15.03
N THR A 343 -11.79 -16.20 15.25
CA THR A 343 -11.02 -16.08 16.50
C THR A 343 -10.54 -14.65 16.71
N ASN A 344 -9.92 -14.05 15.68
CA ASN A 344 -9.42 -12.69 15.75
C ASN A 344 -10.56 -11.66 15.83
N GLU A 345 -11.66 -11.89 15.11
CA GLU A 345 -12.86 -11.06 15.24
C GLU A 345 -13.45 -11.12 16.66
N PHE A 346 -13.57 -12.32 17.23
CA PHE A 346 -14.06 -12.47 18.60
C PHE A 346 -13.23 -11.66 19.59
N MET A 347 -11.90 -11.82 19.54
CA MET A 347 -10.98 -11.08 20.42
C MET A 347 -11.14 -9.57 20.27
N LEU A 348 -11.04 -9.05 19.05
CA LEU A 348 -11.00 -7.62 18.77
C LEU A 348 -12.37 -6.97 19.00
N ALA A 349 -13.44 -7.59 18.52
CA ALA A 349 -14.80 -7.10 18.70
C ALA A 349 -15.22 -7.09 20.19
N SER A 350 -14.84 -8.12 20.95
CA SER A 350 -15.21 -8.23 22.37
C SER A 350 -14.45 -7.23 23.23
N LEU A 351 -13.16 -6.96 22.91
CA LEU A 351 -12.40 -5.87 23.52
C LEU A 351 -12.95 -4.49 23.18
N ALA A 352 -13.33 -4.25 21.92
CA ALA A 352 -13.93 -3.01 21.48
C ALA A 352 -15.30 -2.76 22.13
N ALA A 353 -16.08 -3.83 22.35
CA ALA A 353 -17.40 -3.77 22.99
C ALA A 353 -17.36 -3.81 24.53
N GLY A 354 -16.17 -3.90 25.15
CA GLY A 354 -16.05 -4.01 26.61
C GLY A 354 -16.66 -5.28 27.21
N LYS A 355 -16.76 -6.37 26.43
CA LYS A 355 -17.39 -7.64 26.84
C LYS A 355 -16.44 -8.64 27.47
N ILE A 356 -15.13 -8.37 27.45
CA ILE A 356 -14.13 -9.22 28.08
C ILE A 356 -13.95 -8.79 29.54
N ASP A 357 -14.07 -9.74 30.47
CA ASP A 357 -13.66 -9.54 31.85
C ASP A 357 -12.13 -9.48 31.91
N LEU A 358 -11.60 -8.26 32.05
CA LEU A 358 -10.16 -8.01 32.16
C LEU A 358 -9.63 -8.25 33.58
N GLY A 359 -10.52 -8.45 34.57
CA GLY A 359 -10.18 -8.49 35.99
C GLY A 359 -9.92 -7.09 36.58
N PRO A 360 -9.49 -7.04 37.86
CA PRO A 360 -9.13 -5.80 38.53
C PRO A 360 -8.03 -5.01 37.80
N ALA A 361 -8.07 -3.70 37.98
CA ALA A 361 -7.02 -2.81 37.49
C ALA A 361 -5.67 -3.09 38.18
N ARG A 362 -4.59 -2.67 37.52
CA ARG A 362 -3.23 -2.85 38.00
C ARG A 362 -2.98 -2.05 39.30
N THR A 363 -2.33 -2.69 40.25
CA THR A 363 -1.88 -2.14 41.54
C THR A 363 -0.41 -2.53 41.79
N ALA A 364 0.20 -2.00 42.86
CA ALA A 364 1.56 -2.39 43.26
C ALA A 364 1.69 -3.87 43.67
N GLU A 365 0.56 -4.53 43.98
CA GLU A 365 0.51 -5.90 44.47
C GLU A 365 0.24 -6.92 43.35
N THR A 366 -0.19 -6.48 42.16
CA THR A 366 -0.71 -7.34 41.07
C THR A 366 0.19 -8.51 40.69
N ALA A 367 1.51 -8.42 40.84
CA ALA A 367 2.44 -9.46 40.37
C ALA A 367 3.37 -10.01 41.44
N LYS A 368 3.11 -9.74 42.73
CA LYS A 368 4.02 -10.16 43.83
C LYS A 368 4.05 -11.68 44.03
N ASP A 369 2.90 -12.34 43.92
CA ASP A 369 2.77 -13.78 44.19
C ASP A 369 2.79 -14.65 42.91
N LEU A 370 3.04 -14.05 41.74
CA LEU A 370 3.10 -14.77 40.48
C LEU A 370 4.47 -15.40 40.27
N GLU A 371 4.48 -16.66 39.79
CA GLU A 371 5.70 -17.32 39.35
C GLU A 371 6.34 -16.54 38.19
N ALA A 372 7.66 -16.42 38.21
CA ALA A 372 8.39 -15.74 37.15
C ALA A 372 8.27 -16.51 35.82
N PRO A 373 8.27 -15.81 34.66
CA PRO A 373 8.40 -16.47 33.37
C PRO A 373 9.64 -17.39 33.33
N THR A 374 9.49 -18.59 32.78
CA THR A 374 10.59 -19.56 32.66
C THR A 374 11.19 -19.48 31.26
N GLU A 375 12.47 -19.14 31.14
CA GLU A 375 13.18 -19.18 29.86
C GLU A 375 13.36 -20.63 29.40
N LEU A 376 13.00 -20.91 28.15
CA LEU A 376 13.19 -22.20 27.50
C LEU A 376 14.53 -22.16 26.75
N THR A 377 15.53 -22.82 27.30
CA THR A 377 16.90 -22.81 26.79
C THR A 377 17.20 -24.06 25.96
N PHE A 378 18.01 -23.90 24.93
CA PHE A 378 18.45 -25.00 24.08
C PHE A 378 19.96 -25.20 24.22
N VAL A 379 20.37 -26.46 24.41
CA VAL A 379 21.77 -26.87 24.34
C VAL A 379 22.11 -27.10 22.88
N LEU A 380 23.04 -26.32 22.35
CA LEU A 380 23.42 -26.34 20.94
C LEU A 380 24.88 -26.79 20.79
N ASP A 381 25.11 -27.70 19.87
CA ASP A 381 26.42 -28.20 19.43
C ASP A 381 26.82 -27.61 18.06
N GLY A 382 27.93 -28.08 17.49
CA GLY A 382 28.38 -27.61 16.17
C GLY A 382 27.38 -27.87 15.05
N ASN A 383 26.71 -29.04 15.08
CA ASN A 383 25.78 -29.48 14.04
C ASN A 383 24.48 -28.66 14.07
N THR A 384 23.87 -28.51 15.24
CA THR A 384 22.67 -27.68 15.44
C THR A 384 22.91 -26.21 15.11
N ASN A 385 24.06 -25.65 15.50
CA ASN A 385 24.43 -24.29 15.12
C ASN A 385 24.61 -24.12 13.59
N GLN A 386 25.08 -25.15 12.89
CA GLN A 386 25.17 -25.13 11.44
C GLN A 386 23.78 -25.10 10.80
N TYR A 387 22.86 -25.98 11.21
CA TYR A 387 21.48 -25.97 10.72
C TYR A 387 20.79 -24.62 10.95
N ILE A 388 21.00 -23.98 12.10
CA ILE A 388 20.40 -22.66 12.38
C ILE A 388 20.95 -21.60 11.42
N LYS A 389 22.27 -21.59 11.16
CA LYS A 389 22.89 -20.65 10.21
C LYS A 389 22.40 -20.88 8.78
N GLU A 390 22.24 -22.14 8.38
CA GLU A 390 21.69 -22.51 7.07
C GLU A 390 20.23 -22.06 6.94
N ALA A 391 19.42 -22.27 7.99
CA ALA A 391 18.04 -21.81 8.04
C ALA A 391 17.92 -20.28 7.92
N GLU A 392 18.76 -19.52 8.64
CA GLU A 392 18.81 -18.07 8.50
C GLU A 392 19.14 -17.63 7.06
N LYS A 393 20.17 -18.24 6.46
CA LYS A 393 20.57 -17.95 5.08
C LYS A 393 19.46 -18.29 4.08
N ASN A 394 18.89 -19.49 4.19
CA ASN A 394 17.87 -19.98 3.28
C ASN A 394 16.57 -19.16 3.39
N PHE A 395 16.22 -18.73 4.60
CA PHE A 395 15.13 -17.78 4.83
C PHE A 395 15.40 -16.44 4.14
N ASP A 396 16.56 -15.82 4.37
CA ASP A 396 16.91 -14.53 3.78
C ASP A 396 16.96 -14.62 2.24
N ASP A 397 17.50 -15.70 1.68
CA ASP A 397 17.52 -15.99 0.23
C ASP A 397 16.11 -16.20 -0.34
N LEU A 398 15.23 -16.87 0.39
CA LEU A 398 13.84 -17.13 -0.02
C LEU A 398 13.02 -15.83 0.03
N VAL A 399 12.94 -15.21 1.19
CA VAL A 399 12.13 -14.01 1.45
C VAL A 399 12.67 -12.82 0.65
N GLY A 400 13.99 -12.71 0.47
CA GLY A 400 14.62 -11.69 -0.34
C GLY A 400 14.22 -11.69 -1.82
N LYS A 401 13.64 -12.79 -2.35
CA LYS A 401 13.08 -12.86 -3.71
C LYS A 401 11.70 -12.24 -3.83
N HIS A 402 10.97 -12.12 -2.72
CA HIS A 402 9.59 -11.65 -2.71
C HIS A 402 9.51 -10.13 -2.62
N ASP A 403 8.42 -9.55 -3.12
CA ASP A 403 7.99 -8.19 -2.82
C ASP A 403 6.52 -8.16 -2.42
N MET A 404 6.12 -7.08 -1.75
CA MET A 404 4.74 -6.88 -1.32
C MET A 404 4.32 -5.42 -1.54
N HIS A 405 3.10 -5.24 -2.05
CA HIS A 405 2.44 -3.95 -2.11
C HIS A 405 1.01 -4.03 -1.57
N VAL A 406 0.57 -2.98 -0.88
CA VAL A 406 -0.81 -2.87 -0.42
C VAL A 406 -1.49 -1.72 -1.19
N LEU A 407 -2.64 -2.00 -1.80
CA LEU A 407 -3.53 -0.99 -2.35
C LEU A 407 -4.72 -0.82 -1.42
N HIS A 408 -4.80 0.31 -0.73
CA HIS A 408 -6.02 0.74 -0.03
C HIS A 408 -6.78 1.70 -0.95
N TYR A 409 -7.78 1.19 -1.65
CA TYR A 409 -8.55 1.95 -2.62
C TYR A 409 -9.81 2.52 -1.97
N GLU A 410 -9.81 3.82 -1.74
CA GLU A 410 -10.90 4.57 -1.06
C GLU A 410 -11.90 5.19 -2.05
N GLY A 411 -11.84 4.82 -3.34
CA GLY A 411 -12.77 5.36 -4.33
C GLY A 411 -14.21 4.86 -4.15
N TYR A 412 -14.39 3.68 -3.55
CA TYR A 412 -15.67 3.10 -3.17
C TYR A 412 -15.47 1.76 -2.43
N GLY A 413 -16.51 1.30 -1.74
CA GLY A 413 -16.59 -0.03 -1.13
C GLY A 413 -17.93 -0.72 -1.39
N LYS A 414 -18.28 -1.69 -0.54
CA LYS A 414 -19.48 -2.53 -0.71
C LYS A 414 -20.77 -1.71 -0.76
N GLU A 415 -20.88 -0.60 -0.04
CA GLU A 415 -22.11 0.19 0.01
C GLU A 415 -22.44 0.81 -1.33
N TYR A 416 -21.40 1.35 -1.99
CA TYR A 416 -21.51 1.90 -3.32
C TYR A 416 -21.80 0.82 -4.36
N ILE A 417 -21.07 -0.31 -4.33
CA ILE A 417 -21.25 -1.41 -5.29
C ILE A 417 -22.69 -1.94 -5.28
N LYS A 418 -23.30 -2.04 -4.09
CA LYS A 418 -24.68 -2.50 -3.93
C LYS A 418 -25.71 -1.60 -4.62
N LYS A 419 -25.42 -0.31 -4.86
CA LYS A 419 -26.30 0.60 -5.63
C LYS A 419 -26.52 0.11 -7.06
N PHE A 420 -25.53 -0.57 -7.63
CA PHE A 420 -25.60 -1.19 -8.96
C PHE A 420 -26.13 -2.63 -8.94
N LYS A 421 -26.66 -3.11 -7.81
CA LYS A 421 -27.15 -4.48 -7.61
C LYS A 421 -26.11 -5.56 -7.97
N ALA A 422 -24.82 -5.23 -7.82
CA ALA A 422 -23.72 -6.15 -8.07
C ALA A 422 -23.21 -6.76 -6.76
N SER A 423 -22.70 -7.99 -6.84
CA SER A 423 -21.98 -8.60 -5.72
C SER A 423 -20.64 -7.88 -5.53
N PRO A 424 -20.31 -7.40 -4.31
CA PRO A 424 -19.01 -6.77 -4.05
C PRO A 424 -17.83 -7.69 -4.37
N ASP A 425 -17.99 -8.98 -4.10
CA ASP A 425 -16.96 -9.98 -4.37
C ASP A 425 -16.72 -10.18 -5.88
N ALA A 426 -17.80 -10.39 -6.64
CA ALA A 426 -17.72 -10.49 -8.10
C ALA A 426 -17.14 -9.22 -8.72
N TRP A 427 -17.53 -8.04 -8.22
CA TRP A 427 -16.98 -6.77 -8.67
C TRP A 427 -15.46 -6.70 -8.46
N ALA A 428 -14.98 -7.07 -7.26
CA ALA A 428 -13.55 -7.07 -6.95
C ALA A 428 -12.78 -8.08 -7.84
N GLN A 429 -13.35 -9.24 -8.12
CA GLN A 429 -12.74 -10.24 -9.00
C GLN A 429 -12.66 -9.77 -10.46
N LEU A 430 -13.72 -9.13 -10.96
CA LEU A 430 -13.71 -8.53 -12.30
C LEU A 430 -12.69 -7.40 -12.42
N VAL A 431 -12.58 -6.53 -11.42
CA VAL A 431 -11.53 -5.49 -11.37
C VAL A 431 -10.12 -6.10 -11.51
N LYS A 432 -9.85 -7.22 -10.84
CA LYS A 432 -8.56 -7.93 -11.00
C LYS A 432 -8.36 -8.48 -12.41
N GLN A 433 -9.40 -9.07 -13.00
CA GLN A 433 -9.33 -9.57 -14.38
C GLN A 433 -9.08 -8.42 -15.37
N LEU A 434 -9.73 -7.27 -15.22
CA LEU A 434 -9.48 -6.09 -16.04
C LEU A 434 -8.05 -5.55 -15.85
N ALA A 435 -7.57 -5.46 -14.60
CA ALA A 435 -6.21 -5.02 -14.30
C ALA A 435 -5.16 -5.93 -14.95
N PHE A 436 -5.34 -7.25 -14.83
CA PHE A 436 -4.45 -8.22 -15.45
C PHE A 436 -4.52 -8.16 -16.99
N HIS A 437 -5.73 -7.99 -17.54
CA HIS A 437 -5.92 -7.85 -18.99
C HIS A 437 -5.24 -6.57 -19.53
N LYS A 438 -5.25 -5.46 -18.79
CA LYS A 438 -4.48 -4.24 -19.13
C LYS A 438 -2.96 -4.49 -19.15
N MET A 439 -2.45 -5.35 -18.27
CA MET A 439 -1.02 -5.65 -18.18
C MET A 439 -0.53 -6.62 -19.26
N TYR A 440 -1.35 -7.62 -19.59
CA TYR A 440 -0.93 -8.79 -20.36
C TYR A 440 -1.76 -9.04 -21.63
N ASN A 441 -2.78 -8.22 -21.89
CA ASN A 441 -3.68 -8.32 -23.03
C ASN A 441 -4.35 -9.71 -23.18
N ARG A 442 -4.70 -10.31 -22.04
CA ARG A 442 -5.40 -11.60 -21.93
C ARG A 442 -5.99 -11.77 -20.52
N PRO A 443 -6.99 -12.64 -20.32
CA PRO A 443 -7.41 -13.02 -18.97
C PRO A 443 -6.28 -13.72 -18.19
N GLY A 444 -6.20 -13.44 -16.89
CA GLY A 444 -5.26 -14.11 -15.98
C GLY A 444 -5.86 -15.41 -15.46
N VAL A 445 -5.08 -16.49 -15.45
CA VAL A 445 -5.52 -17.76 -14.87
C VAL A 445 -5.71 -17.57 -13.37
N CYS A 446 -6.96 -17.62 -12.90
CA CYS A 446 -7.34 -17.13 -11.58
C CYS A 446 -7.95 -18.23 -10.72
N TYR A 447 -7.34 -18.42 -9.55
CA TYR A 447 -7.85 -19.19 -8.44
C TYR A 447 -8.57 -18.26 -7.48
N GLU A 448 -9.79 -18.60 -7.09
CA GLU A 448 -10.44 -18.02 -5.92
C GLU A 448 -10.94 -19.12 -4.99
N SER A 449 -10.64 -19.01 -3.70
CA SER A 449 -11.05 -20.02 -2.71
C SER A 449 -12.56 -19.96 -2.41
N ALA A 450 -13.24 -21.11 -2.48
CA ALA A 450 -14.59 -21.29 -1.97
C ALA A 450 -14.61 -22.34 -0.85
N GLN A 451 -15.12 -21.99 0.33
CA GLN A 451 -15.29 -22.95 1.41
C GLN A 451 -16.38 -24.00 1.07
N THR A 452 -16.11 -25.25 1.40
CA THR A 452 -17.08 -26.37 1.30
C THR A 452 -17.52 -26.87 2.68
N ARG A 453 -17.30 -26.08 3.73
CA ARG A 453 -17.60 -26.43 5.12
C ARG A 453 -19.07 -26.72 5.41
N LYS A 454 -20.01 -26.53 4.48
CA LYS A 454 -21.37 -27.06 4.67
C LYS A 454 -21.43 -28.59 4.59
N TYR A 455 -20.35 -29.23 4.17
CA TYR A 455 -20.17 -30.68 4.17
C TYR A 455 -19.23 -31.10 5.30
N GLN A 456 -19.38 -32.35 5.77
CA GLN A 456 -18.49 -32.96 6.76
C GLN A 456 -17.03 -32.88 6.30
N GLN A 457 -16.15 -32.37 7.18
CA GLN A 457 -14.72 -32.17 6.86
C GLN A 457 -14.49 -31.41 5.54
N GLY A 458 -15.42 -30.52 5.18
CA GLY A 458 -15.30 -29.68 4.00
C GLY A 458 -14.08 -28.76 4.11
N ARG A 459 -13.23 -28.80 3.08
CA ARG A 459 -12.08 -27.91 2.89
C ARG A 459 -12.48 -26.78 1.93
N THR A 460 -11.85 -26.74 0.76
CA THR A 460 -12.07 -25.73 -0.27
C THR A 460 -12.31 -26.35 -1.64
N GLU A 461 -13.09 -25.66 -2.46
CA GLU A 461 -13.18 -25.80 -3.91
C GLU A 461 -12.72 -24.47 -4.56
N VAL A 462 -12.56 -24.44 -5.88
CA VAL A 462 -12.07 -23.29 -6.64
C VAL A 462 -13.20 -22.61 -7.40
N ILE A 463 -13.27 -21.29 -7.28
CA ILE A 463 -14.01 -20.43 -8.20
C ILE A 463 -13.01 -19.99 -9.29
N ARG A 464 -13.32 -20.33 -10.54
CA ARG A 464 -12.52 -19.88 -11.70
C ARG A 464 -13.06 -18.53 -12.18
N ALA A 465 -12.49 -17.44 -11.66
CA ALA A 465 -13.00 -16.09 -11.89
C ALA A 465 -12.79 -15.57 -13.35
N ALA A 466 -11.86 -16.18 -14.09
CA ALA A 466 -11.72 -15.94 -15.53
C ALA A 466 -12.77 -16.75 -16.29
N SER A 467 -13.69 -16.05 -16.95
CA SER A 467 -14.80 -16.60 -17.73
C SER A 467 -14.85 -15.97 -19.12
N ASN A 468 -15.62 -16.56 -20.03
CA ASN A 468 -15.90 -15.94 -21.33
C ASN A 468 -16.53 -14.55 -21.15
N GLU A 469 -17.40 -14.38 -20.17
CA GLU A 469 -18.09 -13.14 -19.85
C GLU A 469 -17.13 -12.09 -19.26
N SER A 470 -16.25 -12.48 -18.32
CA SER A 470 -15.27 -11.55 -17.77
C SER A 470 -14.26 -11.10 -18.82
N LYS A 471 -13.86 -12.00 -19.74
CA LYS A 471 -13.00 -11.67 -20.88
C LYS A 471 -13.69 -10.70 -21.83
N ALA A 472 -14.91 -10.99 -22.26
CA ALA A 472 -15.66 -10.13 -23.16
C ALA A 472 -15.88 -8.72 -22.57
N TRP A 473 -16.16 -8.63 -21.27
CA TRP A 473 -16.26 -7.35 -20.60
C TRP A 473 -14.91 -6.60 -20.54
N ALA A 474 -13.82 -7.29 -20.18
CA ALA A 474 -12.49 -6.66 -20.12
C ALA A 474 -12.04 -6.14 -21.49
N GLU A 475 -12.27 -6.91 -22.57
CA GLU A 475 -11.99 -6.49 -23.94
C GLU A 475 -12.84 -5.28 -24.35
N ALA A 476 -14.12 -5.24 -23.97
CA ALA A 476 -15.00 -4.10 -24.23
C ALA A 476 -14.58 -2.83 -23.46
N MET A 477 -14.03 -2.97 -22.25
CA MET A 477 -13.46 -1.85 -21.49
C MET A 477 -12.24 -1.23 -22.20
N LEU A 478 -11.46 -2.04 -22.93
CA LEU A 478 -10.27 -1.58 -23.67
C LEU A 478 -10.57 -1.09 -25.09
N ASN A 479 -11.75 -1.38 -25.63
CA ASN A 479 -12.15 -0.94 -26.95
C ASN A 479 -12.79 0.46 -26.89
N PRO A 480 -12.16 1.52 -27.46
CA PRO A 480 -12.68 2.89 -27.41
C PRO A 480 -13.98 3.10 -28.20
N SER A 481 -14.33 2.18 -29.11
CA SER A 481 -15.55 2.24 -29.91
C SER A 481 -16.78 1.65 -29.19
N GLU A 482 -16.60 1.00 -28.04
CA GLU A 482 -17.70 0.42 -27.27
C GLU A 482 -18.39 1.47 -26.38
N SER A 483 -19.72 1.44 -26.37
CA SER A 483 -20.51 2.32 -25.49
C SER A 483 -20.47 1.86 -24.04
N ASP A 484 -20.66 2.78 -23.10
CA ASP A 484 -20.69 2.44 -21.68
C ASP A 484 -21.91 1.57 -21.33
N GLU A 485 -23.05 1.69 -22.02
CA GLU A 485 -24.20 0.80 -21.79
C GLU A 485 -23.88 -0.64 -22.19
N LYS A 486 -23.16 -0.85 -23.31
CA LYS A 486 -22.72 -2.20 -23.70
C LYS A 486 -21.70 -2.75 -22.72
N ARG A 487 -20.73 -1.94 -22.28
CA ARG A 487 -19.77 -2.33 -21.22
C ARG A 487 -20.50 -2.70 -19.92
N ALA A 488 -21.49 -1.93 -19.49
CA ALA A 488 -22.27 -2.21 -18.28
C ALA A 488 -23.13 -3.48 -18.43
N ALA A 489 -23.71 -3.72 -19.61
CA ALA A 489 -24.44 -4.96 -19.88
C ALA A 489 -23.51 -6.20 -19.81
N LEU A 490 -22.31 -6.11 -20.39
CA LEU A 490 -21.30 -7.17 -20.30
C LEU A 490 -20.80 -7.36 -18.86
N PHE A 491 -20.60 -6.26 -18.11
CA PHE A 491 -20.24 -6.31 -16.70
C PHE A 491 -21.28 -7.08 -15.87
N ARG A 492 -22.56 -6.76 -16.03
CA ARG A 492 -23.66 -7.45 -15.32
C ARG A 492 -23.71 -8.94 -15.65
N LYS A 493 -23.46 -9.33 -16.91
CA LYS A 493 -23.33 -10.75 -17.32
C LYS A 493 -22.15 -11.43 -16.63
N ALA A 494 -21.00 -10.78 -16.59
CA ALA A 494 -19.81 -11.30 -15.92
C ALA A 494 -20.02 -11.46 -14.40
N VAL A 495 -20.70 -10.51 -13.75
CA VAL A 495 -21.10 -10.62 -12.34
C VAL A 495 -22.04 -11.81 -12.12
N ALA A 496 -23.05 -11.98 -12.96
CA ALA A 496 -23.98 -13.09 -12.86
C ALA A 496 -23.27 -14.44 -13.04
N ARG A 497 -22.34 -14.53 -14.00
CA ARG A 497 -21.55 -15.73 -14.23
C ARG A 497 -20.65 -16.06 -13.04
N HIS A 498 -19.96 -15.07 -12.47
CA HIS A 498 -19.14 -15.25 -11.27
C HIS A 498 -19.96 -15.82 -10.12
N LEU A 499 -21.14 -15.25 -9.86
CA LEU A 499 -22.06 -15.73 -8.83
C LEU A 499 -22.55 -17.17 -9.07
N GLN A 500 -22.82 -17.52 -10.33
CA GLN A 500 -23.20 -18.89 -10.70
C GLN A 500 -22.06 -19.88 -10.39
N TYR A 501 -20.83 -19.56 -10.78
CA TYR A 501 -19.69 -20.44 -10.52
C TYR A 501 -19.38 -20.52 -9.02
N ALA A 502 -19.47 -19.40 -8.29
CA ALA A 502 -19.32 -19.38 -6.84
C ALA A 502 -20.32 -20.29 -6.12
N ALA A 503 -21.58 -20.32 -6.59
CA ALA A 503 -22.58 -21.25 -6.08
C ALA A 503 -22.18 -22.72 -6.33
N TRP A 504 -21.76 -23.05 -7.56
CA TRP A 504 -21.27 -24.40 -7.88
C TRP A 504 -20.09 -24.82 -7.00
N ALA A 505 -19.09 -23.96 -6.85
CA ALA A 505 -17.92 -24.25 -6.04
C ALA A 505 -18.32 -24.47 -4.56
N ALA A 506 -19.17 -23.61 -4.01
CA ALA A 506 -19.68 -23.76 -2.65
C ALA A 506 -20.50 -25.06 -2.47
N ASP A 507 -21.20 -25.54 -3.50
CA ASP A 507 -21.92 -26.83 -3.57
C ASP A 507 -21.01 -28.05 -3.82
N GLY A 508 -19.68 -27.87 -3.85
CA GLY A 508 -18.75 -28.95 -4.20
C GLY A 508 -18.95 -29.46 -5.63
N GLN A 509 -19.48 -28.62 -6.51
CA GLN A 509 -19.78 -28.88 -7.92
C GLN A 509 -18.80 -28.17 -8.87
N GLY A 510 -17.66 -27.72 -8.34
CA GLY A 510 -16.54 -27.20 -9.12
C GLY A 510 -15.84 -28.33 -9.90
N VAL A 511 -14.83 -27.94 -10.68
CA VAL A 511 -14.10 -28.88 -11.55
C VAL A 511 -12.79 -29.35 -10.92
N ASP A 512 -12.15 -28.48 -10.16
CA ASP A 512 -10.75 -28.63 -9.74
C ASP A 512 -10.57 -29.78 -8.75
N ARG A 513 -11.37 -29.83 -7.67
CA ARG A 513 -11.26 -30.95 -6.72
C ARG A 513 -11.72 -32.26 -7.33
N HIS A 514 -12.74 -32.25 -8.18
CA HIS A 514 -13.20 -33.48 -8.83
C HIS A 514 -12.13 -34.08 -9.77
N LEU A 515 -11.55 -33.26 -10.66
CA LEU A 515 -10.47 -33.71 -11.55
C LEU A 515 -9.22 -34.15 -10.78
N PHE A 516 -8.92 -33.51 -9.64
CA PHE A 516 -7.90 -34.00 -8.71
C PHE A 516 -8.26 -35.38 -8.13
N GLY A 517 -9.48 -35.55 -7.63
CA GLY A 517 -9.96 -36.83 -7.08
C GLY A 517 -9.90 -37.98 -8.09
N LEU A 518 -10.30 -37.73 -9.34
CA LEU A 518 -10.19 -38.71 -10.43
C LEU A 518 -8.72 -39.07 -10.72
N LYS A 519 -7.80 -38.10 -10.68
CA LYS A 519 -6.37 -38.35 -10.87
C LYS A 519 -5.81 -39.21 -9.74
N MET A 520 -6.23 -38.98 -8.50
CA MET A 520 -5.83 -39.76 -7.33
C MET A 520 -6.36 -41.21 -7.32
N MET A 521 -7.31 -41.55 -8.22
CA MET A 521 -7.85 -42.90 -8.39
C MET A 521 -7.08 -43.76 -9.40
N LEU A 522 -6.08 -43.19 -10.08
CA LEU A 522 -5.17 -43.94 -10.93
C LEU A 522 -4.35 -44.90 -10.08
N LYS A 523 -4.29 -46.16 -10.51
CA LYS A 523 -3.42 -47.17 -9.91
C LYS A 523 -2.06 -47.18 -10.61
N GLU A 524 -1.06 -47.71 -9.93
CA GLU A 524 0.25 -47.95 -10.53
C GLU A 524 0.13 -48.79 -11.81
N GLY A 525 0.80 -48.35 -12.88
CA GLY A 525 0.73 -48.98 -14.20
C GLY A 525 -0.45 -48.55 -15.09
N GLU A 526 -1.45 -47.83 -14.57
CA GLU A 526 -2.52 -47.27 -15.41
C GLU A 526 -2.04 -46.01 -16.17
N ALA A 527 -2.41 -45.90 -17.45
CA ALA A 527 -2.04 -44.76 -18.27
C ALA A 527 -2.71 -43.47 -17.78
N THR A 528 -1.98 -42.36 -17.77
CA THR A 528 -2.55 -41.03 -17.47
C THR A 528 -3.57 -40.64 -18.54
N PRO A 529 -4.82 -40.30 -18.17
CA PRO A 529 -5.84 -39.94 -19.15
C PRO A 529 -5.47 -38.69 -19.97
N PRO A 530 -5.82 -38.62 -21.28
CA PRO A 530 -5.38 -37.55 -22.18
C PRO A 530 -5.72 -36.12 -21.73
N ILE A 531 -6.80 -35.94 -20.95
CA ILE A 531 -7.17 -34.64 -20.38
C ILE A 531 -6.05 -34.05 -19.51
N TYR A 532 -5.28 -34.87 -18.79
CA TYR A 532 -4.23 -34.39 -17.88
C TYR A 532 -2.91 -34.07 -18.60
N THR A 533 -2.75 -34.57 -19.82
CA THR A 533 -1.61 -34.26 -20.70
C THR A 533 -1.91 -33.15 -21.69
N ASP A 534 -3.14 -32.66 -21.75
CA ASP A 534 -3.52 -31.52 -22.58
C ASP A 534 -2.87 -30.22 -22.06
N GLU A 535 -2.40 -29.39 -22.99
CA GLU A 535 -1.74 -28.12 -22.68
C GLU A 535 -2.66 -27.19 -21.87
N ALA A 536 -3.96 -27.19 -22.18
CA ALA A 536 -4.94 -26.40 -21.46
C ALA A 536 -5.08 -26.82 -19.99
N PHE A 537 -4.90 -28.11 -19.68
CA PHE A 537 -4.95 -28.59 -18.29
C PHE A 537 -3.79 -28.02 -17.50
N SER A 538 -2.55 -28.14 -17.99
CA SER A 538 -1.39 -27.54 -17.32
C SER A 538 -1.53 -26.03 -17.19
N LYS A 539 -1.91 -25.34 -18.27
CA LYS A 539 -2.06 -23.88 -18.30
C LYS A 539 -3.10 -23.38 -17.30
N THR A 540 -4.24 -24.04 -17.20
CA THR A 540 -5.36 -23.60 -16.34
C THR A 540 -5.38 -24.23 -14.96
N ASN A 541 -4.30 -24.91 -14.57
CA ASN A 541 -3.96 -25.26 -13.19
C ASN A 541 -2.71 -24.49 -12.69
N HIS A 542 -2.17 -23.59 -13.52
CA HIS A 542 -1.05 -22.72 -13.20
C HIS A 542 -1.57 -21.35 -12.77
N TRP A 543 -1.80 -21.17 -11.47
CA TRP A 543 -2.58 -20.06 -10.91
C TRP A 543 -1.80 -18.74 -10.85
N GLU A 544 -1.75 -18.02 -11.96
CA GLU A 544 -1.12 -16.70 -12.06
C GLU A 544 -1.72 -15.66 -11.10
N LEU A 545 -3.02 -15.77 -10.82
CA LEU A 545 -3.72 -14.97 -9.82
C LEU A 545 -4.26 -15.91 -8.74
N SER A 546 -3.57 -16.02 -7.61
CA SER A 546 -4.07 -16.71 -6.44
C SER A 546 -4.82 -15.73 -5.56
N THR A 547 -6.14 -15.89 -5.44
CA THR A 547 -7.01 -14.92 -4.77
C THR A 547 -7.87 -15.56 -3.69
N SER A 548 -8.18 -14.77 -2.67
CA SER A 548 -9.10 -15.17 -1.60
C SER A 548 -9.59 -13.90 -0.90
N ASN A 549 -10.81 -13.97 -0.33
CA ASN A 549 -11.48 -12.87 0.36
C ASN A 549 -11.63 -13.17 1.85
N LEU A 550 -11.14 -12.28 2.70
CA LEU A 550 -11.46 -12.21 4.11
C LEU A 550 -11.69 -10.74 4.46
N SER A 551 -12.96 -10.41 4.70
CA SER A 551 -13.41 -9.04 4.98
C SER A 551 -13.88 -8.94 6.42
N SER A 552 -13.22 -8.08 7.20
CA SER A 552 -13.58 -7.80 8.59
C SER A 552 -13.25 -6.35 8.95
N PRO A 553 -14.13 -5.64 9.68
CA PRO A 553 -13.83 -4.28 10.15
C PRO A 553 -12.76 -4.26 11.24
N PHE A 554 -12.37 -5.42 11.78
CA PHE A 554 -11.34 -5.54 12.83
C PHE A 554 -9.95 -5.85 12.27
N LEU A 555 -9.80 -5.99 10.95
CA LEU A 555 -8.53 -6.25 10.30
C LEU A 555 -8.11 -5.08 9.40
N ASP A 556 -6.88 -4.58 9.58
CA ASP A 556 -6.28 -3.54 8.72
C ASP A 556 -5.40 -4.11 7.58
N GLY A 557 -5.26 -5.43 7.50
CA GLY A 557 -4.54 -6.10 6.42
C GLY A 557 -4.60 -7.61 6.57
N TRP A 558 -4.40 -8.33 5.47
CA TRP A 558 -4.19 -9.78 5.47
C TRP A 558 -3.60 -10.22 4.14
N GLY A 559 -2.93 -11.38 4.11
CA GLY A 559 -2.32 -11.88 2.89
C GLY A 559 -1.56 -13.18 3.06
N TYR A 560 -0.97 -13.63 1.95
CA TYR A 560 -0.19 -14.85 1.77
C TYR A 560 0.65 -14.72 0.49
N GLY A 561 1.54 -15.69 0.23
CA GLY A 561 2.42 -15.70 -0.94
C GLY A 561 1.74 -16.12 -2.23
N GLU A 562 2.37 -15.80 -3.36
CA GLU A 562 2.07 -16.40 -4.65
C GLU A 562 2.28 -17.91 -4.64
N VAL A 563 1.51 -18.63 -5.47
CA VAL A 563 1.53 -20.10 -5.53
C VAL A 563 2.26 -20.65 -6.76
N VAL A 564 2.67 -19.76 -7.67
CA VAL A 564 3.52 -20.08 -8.83
C VAL A 564 4.56 -18.97 -9.02
N PRO A 565 5.79 -19.28 -9.47
CA PRO A 565 6.89 -18.30 -9.54
C PRO A 565 6.62 -17.06 -10.41
N ASP A 566 5.78 -17.21 -11.43
CA ASP A 566 5.41 -16.17 -12.39
C ASP A 566 4.04 -15.53 -12.12
N GLY A 567 3.43 -15.83 -10.98
CA GLY A 567 2.11 -15.34 -10.56
C GLY A 567 2.13 -14.31 -9.43
N TYR A 568 0.96 -14.11 -8.83
CA TYR A 568 0.70 -13.16 -7.75
C TYR A 568 -0.16 -13.80 -6.66
N GLY A 569 0.21 -13.59 -5.40
CA GLY A 569 -0.72 -13.70 -4.28
C GLY A 569 -1.52 -12.41 -4.18
N LEU A 570 -2.84 -12.50 -4.22
CA LEU A 570 -3.73 -11.35 -4.38
C LEU A 570 -4.96 -11.46 -3.48
N SER A 571 -4.70 -11.38 -2.18
CA SER A 571 -5.72 -11.31 -1.14
C SER A 571 -6.44 -9.96 -1.15
N TYR A 572 -7.66 -9.93 -0.63
CA TYR A 572 -8.44 -8.70 -0.58
C TYR A 572 -9.47 -8.67 0.54
N SER A 573 -9.81 -7.45 0.96
CA SER A 573 -10.90 -7.15 1.89
C SER A 573 -11.78 -6.07 1.28
N ILE A 574 -13.09 -6.18 1.48
CA ILE A 574 -14.07 -5.23 0.99
C ILE A 574 -14.71 -4.55 2.20
N GLY A 575 -14.33 -3.30 2.44
CA GLY A 575 -14.93 -2.44 3.45
C GLY A 575 -16.20 -1.76 2.93
N ASP A 576 -16.80 -0.94 3.78
CA ASP A 576 -18.03 -0.20 3.50
C ASP A 576 -17.79 0.81 2.38
N GLU A 577 -16.65 1.52 2.47
CA GLU A 577 -16.26 2.62 1.58
C GLU A 577 -14.91 2.40 0.88
N TYR A 578 -14.27 1.24 1.06
CA TYR A 578 -12.99 0.92 0.42
C TYR A 578 -12.92 -0.52 -0.07
N ILE A 579 -11.98 -0.79 -0.98
CA ILE A 579 -11.46 -2.13 -1.28
C ILE A 579 -9.96 -2.14 -1.01
N ARG A 580 -9.46 -3.16 -0.30
CA ARG A 580 -8.03 -3.32 -0.03
C ARG A 580 -7.51 -4.57 -0.69
N TRP A 581 -6.43 -4.46 -1.45
CA TRP A 581 -5.69 -5.58 -2.02
C TRP A 581 -4.28 -5.65 -1.43
N THR A 582 -3.84 -6.84 -1.04
CA THR A 582 -2.43 -7.13 -0.76
C THR A 582 -1.91 -7.94 -1.93
N ILE A 583 -0.78 -7.52 -2.50
CA ILE A 583 -0.17 -8.11 -3.68
C ILE A 583 1.21 -8.62 -3.29
N THR A 584 1.47 -9.90 -3.49
CA THR A 584 2.77 -10.56 -3.31
C THR A 584 3.22 -11.18 -4.62
N SER A 585 4.53 -11.14 -4.89
CA SER A 585 5.14 -11.83 -6.03
C SER A 585 6.65 -11.99 -5.84
N LEU A 586 7.29 -12.71 -6.75
CA LEU A 586 8.75 -12.74 -6.91
C LEU A 586 9.28 -11.50 -7.67
N LYS A 587 8.98 -10.28 -7.17
CA LYS A 587 9.39 -8.99 -7.78
C LYS A 587 8.91 -8.80 -9.23
N ARG A 588 7.69 -9.27 -9.53
CA ARG A 588 7.10 -9.30 -10.87
C ARG A 588 6.18 -8.12 -11.14
N ARG A 589 6.73 -6.94 -11.42
CA ARG A 589 5.91 -5.77 -11.82
C ARG A 589 4.74 -5.51 -10.84
N THR A 590 4.94 -5.79 -9.56
CA THR A 590 3.90 -5.75 -8.52
C THR A 590 3.31 -4.36 -8.35
N ALA A 591 4.16 -3.34 -8.46
CA ALA A 591 3.77 -1.94 -8.51
C ALA A 591 2.88 -1.61 -9.73
N ASP A 592 3.13 -2.22 -10.90
CA ASP A 592 2.28 -2.06 -12.09
C ASP A 592 0.89 -2.67 -11.82
N LEU A 593 0.83 -3.88 -11.23
CA LEU A 593 -0.46 -4.50 -10.90
C LEU A 593 -1.24 -3.66 -9.88
N LYS A 594 -0.58 -3.13 -8.84
CA LYS A 594 -1.17 -2.15 -7.92
C LYS A 594 -1.76 -0.95 -8.65
N HIS A 595 -1.02 -0.38 -9.60
CA HIS A 595 -1.49 0.74 -10.41
C HIS A 595 -2.73 0.36 -11.25
N TYR A 596 -2.67 -0.75 -11.99
CA TYR A 596 -3.75 -1.19 -12.85
C TYR A 596 -5.00 -1.63 -12.07
N LEU A 597 -4.86 -2.14 -10.84
CA LEU A 597 -6.00 -2.38 -9.96
C LEU A 597 -6.73 -1.09 -9.58
N ALA A 598 -5.98 -0.04 -9.20
CA ALA A 598 -6.57 1.26 -8.87
C ALA A 598 -7.24 1.91 -10.10
N GLU A 599 -6.61 1.82 -11.26
CA GLU A 599 -7.16 2.29 -12.54
C GLU A 599 -8.43 1.51 -12.91
N ALA A 600 -8.35 0.18 -12.98
CA ALA A 600 -9.47 -0.69 -13.30
C ALA A 600 -10.66 -0.49 -12.34
N ALA A 601 -10.40 -0.33 -11.04
CA ALA A 601 -11.43 -0.02 -10.05
C ALA A 601 -12.13 1.32 -10.38
N THR A 602 -11.34 2.36 -10.65
CA THR A 602 -11.85 3.70 -10.96
C THR A 602 -12.64 3.74 -12.27
N GLU A 603 -12.11 3.12 -13.32
CA GLU A 603 -12.77 3.04 -14.62
C GLU A 603 -14.07 2.24 -14.54
N THR A 604 -14.10 1.14 -13.79
CA THR A 604 -15.32 0.34 -13.59
C THR A 604 -16.40 1.18 -12.92
N ARG A 605 -16.05 1.97 -11.89
CA ARG A 605 -16.98 2.91 -11.25
C ARG A 605 -17.54 3.90 -12.26
N GLN A 606 -16.65 4.64 -12.93
CA GLN A 606 -17.05 5.70 -13.84
C GLN A 606 -17.87 5.17 -15.03
N MET A 607 -17.53 3.99 -15.55
CA MET A 607 -18.29 3.32 -16.61
C MET A 607 -19.72 3.01 -16.13
N MET A 608 -19.87 2.43 -14.93
CA MET A 608 -21.20 2.12 -14.39
C MET A 608 -22.03 3.37 -14.10
N GLU A 609 -21.41 4.47 -13.64
CA GLU A 609 -22.07 5.77 -13.45
C GLU A 609 -22.59 6.36 -14.76
N ARG A 610 -21.74 6.40 -15.79
CA ARG A 610 -22.12 6.94 -17.11
C ARG A 610 -23.18 6.07 -17.79
N ALA A 611 -23.07 4.75 -17.67
CA ALA A 611 -24.08 3.83 -18.18
C ALA A 611 -25.43 4.04 -17.48
N ALA A 612 -25.45 4.14 -16.15
CA ALA A 612 -26.68 4.38 -15.39
C ALA A 612 -27.34 5.73 -15.74
N ALA A 613 -26.54 6.78 -15.95
CA ALA A 613 -27.05 8.08 -16.40
C ALA A 613 -27.70 8.00 -17.79
N ALA A 614 -27.05 7.30 -18.74
CA ALA A 614 -27.57 7.09 -20.09
C ALA A 614 -28.83 6.20 -20.12
N GLU A 615 -28.90 5.18 -19.25
CA GLU A 615 -30.07 4.32 -19.07
C GLU A 615 -31.26 5.12 -18.51
N ALA A 616 -31.01 6.04 -17.55
CA ALA A 616 -32.04 6.90 -16.99
C ALA A 616 -32.62 7.88 -18.03
N THR A 617 -31.79 8.43 -18.92
CA THR A 617 -32.27 9.38 -19.96
C THR A 617 -33.15 8.72 -21.00
N LYS A 618 -33.01 7.40 -21.23
CA LYS A 618 -33.87 6.61 -22.14
C LYS A 618 -35.17 6.15 -21.47
N GLY A 619 -35.25 6.16 -20.14
CA GLY A 619 -36.44 5.77 -19.38
C GLY A 619 -37.53 6.86 -19.30
N ASP A 620 -37.20 8.10 -19.66
CA ASP A 620 -38.10 9.27 -19.61
C ASP A 620 -38.66 9.68 -21.01
N GLU A 621 -38.53 8.83 -22.04
CA GLU A 621 -39.28 9.05 -23.29
C GLU A 621 -40.76 8.69 -23.09
N PRO A 622 -41.72 9.63 -23.23
CA PRO A 622 -43.14 9.31 -23.17
C PRO A 622 -43.55 8.53 -24.42
N THR A 623 -44.41 7.53 -24.23
CA THR A 623 -45.11 6.82 -25.30
C THR A 623 -45.84 7.77 -26.25
N PRO A 624 -45.96 7.44 -27.55
CA PRO A 624 -46.49 8.35 -28.56
C PRO A 624 -48.01 8.42 -28.48
N GLU A 625 -48.54 9.37 -27.73
CA GLU A 625 -49.89 9.90 -27.95
C GLU A 625 -49.95 11.37 -27.48
N GLU A 626 -50.43 12.22 -28.40
CA GLU A 626 -50.83 13.63 -28.25
C GLU A 626 -49.72 14.69 -28.01
N VAL A 627 -49.24 15.26 -29.12
CA VAL A 627 -48.59 16.58 -29.13
C VAL A 627 -49.59 17.61 -29.68
N PRO A 628 -49.96 18.67 -28.94
CA PRO A 628 -50.54 19.86 -29.54
C PRO A 628 -49.45 20.85 -29.97
N GLU A 629 -49.69 21.44 -31.12
CA GLU A 629 -48.92 22.47 -31.80
C GLU A 629 -48.48 23.62 -30.89
N THR A 630 -47.21 24.02 -31.00
CA THR A 630 -46.93 25.46 -31.13
C THR A 630 -45.70 25.75 -32.00
N ARG A 631 -46.02 26.44 -33.10
CA ARG A 631 -45.23 27.47 -33.81
C ARG A 631 -44.09 27.03 -34.72
N ARG A 632 -44.53 26.69 -35.94
CA ARG A 632 -43.92 27.19 -37.19
C ARG A 632 -43.75 28.72 -37.14
N LEU A 633 -42.53 29.19 -37.34
CA LEU A 633 -42.12 30.46 -37.98
C LEU A 633 -40.59 30.52 -37.82
N SER A 634 -39.79 30.06 -38.77
CA SER A 634 -39.41 30.93 -39.89
C SER A 634 -38.50 30.16 -40.84
N ARG A 635 -39.04 29.87 -42.04
CA ARG A 635 -38.28 29.40 -43.20
C ARG A 635 -38.48 30.40 -44.32
N VAL A 636 -38.05 31.65 -44.12
CA VAL A 636 -37.78 32.60 -45.20
C VAL A 636 -36.72 33.56 -44.69
N LEU A 637 -35.60 33.62 -45.41
CA LEU A 637 -34.61 34.69 -45.56
C LEU A 637 -33.19 34.11 -45.71
N ARG A 638 -32.91 33.57 -46.89
CA ARG A 638 -31.59 33.67 -47.51
C ARG A 638 -31.65 34.82 -48.49
N THR A 639 -30.92 35.90 -48.21
CA THR A 639 -30.02 36.58 -49.16
C THR A 639 -29.24 37.68 -48.44
N PHE A 640 -27.91 37.58 -48.52
CA PHE A 640 -26.86 38.57 -48.28
C PHE A 640 -26.88 39.41 -46.99
N SER A 641 -26.17 38.92 -45.98
CA SER A 641 -25.20 39.73 -45.24
C SER A 641 -24.06 38.83 -44.75
N VAL A 642 -22.82 39.25 -44.98
CA VAL A 642 -21.64 38.57 -44.40
C VAL A 642 -21.77 38.74 -42.88
N PRO A 643 -21.80 37.65 -42.08
CA PRO A 643 -21.86 37.78 -40.64
C PRO A 643 -20.58 38.48 -40.15
N PRO A 644 -20.65 39.32 -39.10
CA PRO A 644 -19.46 39.99 -38.60
C PRO A 644 -18.48 38.92 -38.16
N LYS A 645 -17.37 38.77 -38.90
CA LYS A 645 -16.22 37.99 -38.42
C LYS A 645 -15.67 38.78 -37.25
N LEU A 646 -15.68 38.18 -36.05
CA LEU A 646 -14.91 38.70 -34.93
C LEU A 646 -13.47 38.94 -35.42
N PRO A 647 -12.88 40.12 -35.16
CA PRO A 647 -11.48 40.36 -35.46
C PRO A 647 -10.62 39.23 -34.87
N PRO A 648 -9.64 38.71 -35.64
CA PRO A 648 -8.75 37.64 -35.17
C PRO A 648 -8.14 37.92 -33.79
N GLU A 649 -7.86 39.19 -33.48
CA GLU A 649 -7.31 39.64 -32.19
C GLU A 649 -8.27 39.39 -31.02
N LEU A 650 -9.59 39.49 -31.25
CA LEU A 650 -10.61 39.18 -30.24
C LEU A 650 -10.78 37.66 -30.08
N CYS A 651 -10.67 36.90 -31.17
CA CYS A 651 -10.64 35.45 -31.09
C CYS A 651 -9.40 34.96 -30.32
N ASP A 652 -8.23 35.51 -30.61
CA ASP A 652 -6.98 35.17 -29.94
C ASP A 652 -7.03 35.52 -28.45
N ARG A 653 -7.51 36.73 -28.09
CA ARG A 653 -7.75 37.11 -26.69
C ARG A 653 -8.73 36.18 -25.98
N THR A 654 -9.77 35.73 -26.67
CA THR A 654 -10.75 34.79 -26.09
C THR A 654 -10.10 33.43 -25.84
N ILE A 655 -9.33 32.92 -26.80
CA ILE A 655 -8.57 31.68 -26.66
C ILE A 655 -7.50 31.80 -25.58
N ASP A 656 -6.89 32.98 -25.42
CA ASP A 656 -5.93 33.26 -24.35
C ASP A 656 -6.55 33.08 -22.97
N HIS A 657 -7.84 33.38 -22.78
CA HIS A 657 -8.54 33.11 -21.51
C HIS A 657 -8.76 31.62 -21.23
N LEU A 658 -8.62 30.74 -22.24
CA LEU A 658 -8.75 29.29 -22.10
C LEU A 658 -7.43 28.60 -21.70
N HIS A 659 -6.37 29.33 -21.37
CA HIS A 659 -5.03 28.78 -21.06
C HIS A 659 -5.00 27.70 -19.96
N TYR A 660 -6.01 27.63 -19.07
CA TYR A 660 -6.15 26.56 -18.08
C TYR A 660 -7.05 25.38 -18.52
N ASP A 661 -7.84 25.55 -19.57
CA ASP A 661 -8.78 24.54 -20.08
C ASP A 661 -8.24 23.88 -21.36
N ARG A 662 -7.42 22.85 -21.16
CA ARG A 662 -6.85 22.06 -22.26
C ARG A 662 -7.91 21.38 -23.12
N ALA A 663 -9.09 21.06 -22.59
CA ALA A 663 -10.14 20.41 -23.38
C ALA A 663 -10.77 21.42 -24.35
N ALA A 664 -11.08 22.62 -23.87
CA ALA A 664 -11.55 23.72 -24.70
C ALA A 664 -10.51 24.13 -25.76
N LEU A 665 -9.24 24.24 -25.39
CA LEU A 665 -8.15 24.55 -26.35
C LEU A 665 -8.01 23.47 -27.45
N ARG A 666 -8.17 22.19 -27.11
CA ARG A 666 -8.19 21.10 -28.10
C ARG A 666 -9.36 21.25 -29.05
N ALA A 667 -10.56 21.54 -28.54
CA ALA A 667 -11.73 21.80 -29.36
C ALA A 667 -11.48 23.01 -30.29
N CYS A 668 -11.00 24.14 -29.75
CA CYS A 668 -10.66 25.34 -30.52
C CYS A 668 -9.64 25.05 -31.64
N SER A 669 -8.64 24.20 -31.38
CA SER A 669 -7.64 23.81 -32.38
C SER A 669 -8.21 22.99 -33.55
N LEU A 670 -9.36 22.34 -33.35
CA LEU A 670 -10.06 21.55 -34.37
C LEU A 670 -11.17 22.32 -35.09
N THR A 671 -11.64 23.44 -34.52
CA THR A 671 -12.75 24.22 -35.07
C THR A 671 -12.39 24.91 -36.39
N CYS A 672 -11.25 25.61 -36.48
CA CYS A 672 -10.78 26.21 -37.73
C CYS A 672 -9.27 26.51 -37.73
N ARG A 673 -8.69 26.70 -38.93
CA ARG A 673 -7.26 26.96 -39.11
C ARG A 673 -6.77 28.27 -38.48
N ALA A 674 -7.64 29.29 -38.41
CA ALA A 674 -7.28 30.61 -37.88
C ALA A 674 -7.01 30.58 -36.37
N TRP A 675 -7.67 29.68 -35.62
CA TRP A 675 -7.51 29.53 -34.16
C TRP A 675 -6.37 28.62 -33.76
N LEU A 676 -5.78 27.94 -34.75
CA LEU A 676 -4.75 26.93 -34.54
C LEU A 676 -3.47 27.52 -33.90
N PRO A 677 -2.94 28.70 -34.29
CA PRO A 677 -1.75 29.27 -33.66
C PRO A 677 -1.95 29.62 -32.18
N ALA A 678 -3.04 30.34 -31.84
CA ALA A 678 -3.35 30.71 -30.46
C ALA A 678 -3.64 29.49 -29.58
N SER A 679 -4.37 28.50 -30.11
CA SER A 679 -4.65 27.26 -29.37
C SER A 679 -3.38 26.43 -29.16
N ARG A 680 -2.50 26.33 -30.18
CA ARG A 680 -1.22 25.60 -30.08
C ARG A 680 -0.25 26.25 -29.11
N LEU A 681 -0.22 27.59 -29.04
CA LEU A 681 0.56 28.31 -28.05
C LEU A 681 0.27 27.77 -26.65
N HIS A 682 -0.98 27.77 -26.21
CA HIS A 682 -1.34 27.31 -24.85
C HIS A 682 -1.24 25.79 -24.67
N LEU A 683 -1.52 25.00 -25.72
CA LEU A 683 -1.42 23.52 -25.65
C LEU A 683 0.03 23.02 -25.51
N PHE A 684 0.97 23.66 -26.21
CA PHE A 684 2.37 23.19 -26.32
C PHE A 684 3.37 24.05 -25.55
N ARG A 685 2.96 25.17 -24.94
CA ARG A 685 3.85 26.01 -24.11
C ARG A 685 4.55 25.26 -23.00
N HIS A 686 3.83 24.37 -22.32
CA HIS A 686 4.32 23.55 -21.21
C HIS A 686 4.30 22.07 -21.58
N VAL A 687 5.47 21.44 -21.65
CA VAL A 687 5.65 20.03 -22.03
C VAL A 687 6.32 19.22 -20.92
N TYR A 688 5.78 18.04 -20.66
CA TYR A 688 6.36 17.05 -19.74
C TYR A 688 7.07 15.96 -20.54
N LEU A 689 8.38 15.87 -20.37
CA LEU A 689 9.25 14.92 -21.06
C LEU A 689 9.66 13.80 -20.09
N GLY A 690 8.99 12.66 -20.18
CA GLY A 690 9.39 11.42 -19.51
C GLY A 690 9.87 10.38 -20.52
N SER A 691 10.57 9.34 -20.05
CA SER A 691 11.14 8.28 -20.91
C SER A 691 10.13 7.65 -21.88
N ARG A 692 8.87 7.46 -21.46
CA ARG A 692 7.79 6.93 -22.30
C ARG A 692 7.26 7.92 -23.34
N VAL A 693 7.36 9.23 -23.10
CA VAL A 693 6.79 10.29 -23.95
C VAL A 693 7.79 10.75 -25.01
N LEU A 694 9.10 10.70 -24.69
CA LEU A 694 10.18 11.18 -25.55
C LEU A 694 10.12 10.64 -27.00
N PRO A 695 9.96 9.33 -27.27
CA PRO A 695 9.94 8.83 -28.64
C PRO A 695 8.74 9.34 -29.47
N SER A 696 7.55 9.37 -28.88
CA SER A 696 6.34 9.85 -29.55
C SER A 696 6.38 11.36 -29.77
N PHE A 697 6.92 12.11 -28.81
CA PHE A 697 7.06 13.55 -28.93
C PHE A 697 8.13 13.94 -29.97
N LEU A 698 9.25 13.21 -30.02
CA LEU A 698 10.24 13.37 -31.07
C LEU A 698 9.64 13.12 -32.46
N THR A 699 8.87 12.03 -32.61
CA THR A 699 8.16 11.72 -33.85
C THR A 699 7.21 12.86 -34.24
N LEU A 700 6.48 13.43 -33.27
CA LEU A 700 5.59 14.57 -33.49
C LEU A 700 6.36 15.82 -33.94
N LEU A 701 7.52 16.12 -33.35
CA LEU A 701 8.38 17.25 -33.75
C LEU A 701 8.99 17.05 -35.14
N ILE A 702 9.33 15.81 -35.50
CA ILE A 702 9.82 15.46 -36.84
C ILE A 702 8.71 15.67 -37.88
N MET A 703 7.50 15.20 -37.58
CA MET A 703 6.33 15.34 -38.47
C MET A 703 5.80 16.77 -38.56
N ASN A 704 5.97 17.57 -37.49
CA ASN A 704 5.46 18.93 -37.42
C ASN A 704 6.47 19.88 -36.76
N ARG A 705 7.43 20.35 -37.56
CA ARG A 705 8.52 21.24 -37.13
C ARG A 705 8.04 22.57 -36.56
N ALA A 706 6.82 23.01 -36.89
CA ALA A 706 6.27 24.26 -36.39
C ALA A 706 5.88 24.20 -34.90
N LEU A 707 5.88 23.02 -34.27
CA LEU A 707 5.56 22.87 -32.85
C LEU A 707 6.71 23.28 -31.91
N GLY A 708 7.96 23.12 -32.36
CA GLY A 708 9.14 23.39 -31.54
C GLY A 708 9.18 24.81 -30.95
N PRO A 709 8.92 25.87 -31.74
CA PRO A 709 8.91 27.26 -31.24
C PRO A 709 7.83 27.58 -30.20
N TYR A 710 6.76 26.78 -30.09
CA TYR A 710 5.73 27.02 -29.07
C TYR A 710 6.14 26.55 -27.68
N VAL A 711 7.12 25.65 -27.57
CA VAL A 711 7.53 25.09 -26.27
C VAL A 711 8.46 26.07 -25.55
N GLU A 712 7.98 26.64 -24.45
CA GLU A 712 8.72 27.59 -23.63
C GLU A 712 9.12 27.04 -22.25
N ASP A 713 8.39 26.05 -21.72
CA ASP A 713 8.61 25.46 -20.40
C ASP A 713 8.62 23.92 -20.51
N VAL A 714 9.76 23.33 -20.15
CA VAL A 714 10.00 21.89 -20.22
C VAL A 714 10.17 21.33 -18.82
N THR A 715 9.40 20.31 -18.48
CA THR A 715 9.57 19.52 -17.25
C THR A 715 10.08 18.12 -17.60
N ILE A 716 11.28 17.76 -17.13
CA ILE A 716 11.83 16.41 -17.32
C ILE A 716 11.31 15.52 -16.19
N VAL A 717 10.57 14.45 -16.49
CA VAL A 717 10.01 13.54 -15.48
C VAL A 717 10.90 12.31 -15.35
N THR A 718 11.65 12.24 -14.25
CA THR A 718 12.47 11.07 -13.87
C THR A 718 11.64 10.11 -13.01
N ARG A 719 11.72 8.81 -13.30
CA ARG A 719 11.20 7.77 -12.40
C ARG A 719 12.33 7.43 -11.43
N SER A 720 12.06 7.55 -10.13
CA SER A 720 12.90 7.18 -8.98
C SER A 720 14.12 8.06 -8.63
N GLN A 721 14.37 8.14 -7.32
CA GLN A 721 15.66 8.54 -6.77
C GLN A 721 16.73 7.57 -7.27
N GLY A 722 17.71 8.06 -8.03
CA GLY A 722 18.78 7.22 -8.58
C GLY A 722 18.32 6.33 -9.74
N PHE A 723 19.12 6.32 -10.80
CA PHE A 723 18.89 5.50 -11.98
C PHE A 723 19.06 4.01 -11.64
N SER A 724 17.94 3.27 -11.58
CA SER A 724 17.90 1.79 -11.57
C SER A 724 17.35 1.28 -12.91
N VAL A 725 17.83 1.88 -14.01
CA VAL A 725 17.55 1.46 -15.38
C VAL A 725 18.82 0.78 -15.92
N PRO A 726 18.74 -0.35 -16.64
CA PRO A 726 19.91 -0.93 -17.31
C PRO A 726 20.61 0.13 -18.18
N GLU A 727 21.94 0.23 -18.12
CA GLU A 727 22.74 1.31 -18.76
C GLU A 727 22.38 1.55 -20.24
N VAL A 728 21.98 0.50 -20.97
CA VAL A 728 21.60 0.56 -22.38
C VAL A 728 20.33 1.39 -22.61
N ASP A 729 19.33 1.25 -21.75
CA ASP A 729 18.06 2.00 -21.84
C ASP A 729 18.22 3.46 -21.38
N GLN A 730 19.18 3.71 -20.48
CA GLN A 730 19.56 5.07 -20.08
C GLN A 730 20.21 5.82 -21.24
N MET A 731 21.18 5.21 -21.93
CA MET A 731 21.84 5.83 -23.10
C MET A 731 20.86 6.14 -24.23
N ARG A 732 19.92 5.21 -24.51
CA ARG A 732 18.88 5.43 -25.52
C ARG A 732 17.92 6.55 -25.15
N THR A 733 17.54 6.63 -23.87
CA THR A 733 16.67 7.72 -23.36
C THR A 733 17.37 9.07 -23.44
N LEU A 734 18.66 9.13 -23.09
CA LEU A 734 19.49 10.33 -23.18
C LEU A 734 19.67 10.79 -24.64
N GLN A 735 19.83 9.86 -25.58
CA GLN A 735 19.87 10.17 -27.01
C GLN A 735 18.55 10.79 -27.50
N PHE A 736 17.40 10.20 -27.16
CA PHE A 736 16.11 10.77 -27.52
C PHE A 736 15.86 12.13 -26.88
N LEU A 737 16.27 12.31 -25.62
CA LEU A 737 16.18 13.60 -24.94
C LEU A 737 17.00 14.66 -25.68
N LYS A 738 18.25 14.36 -26.04
CA LYS A 738 19.09 15.28 -26.81
C LYS A 738 18.43 15.68 -28.13
N GLU A 739 17.94 14.71 -28.89
CA GLU A 739 17.29 14.97 -30.19
C GLU A 739 16.01 15.80 -30.07
N VAL A 740 15.26 15.64 -28.97
CA VAL A 740 14.10 16.49 -28.67
C VAL A 740 14.56 17.90 -28.33
N LEU A 741 15.49 18.07 -27.39
CA LEU A 741 15.94 19.40 -26.93
C LEU A 741 16.57 20.21 -28.08
N ASP A 742 17.34 19.58 -28.97
CA ASP A 742 17.92 20.22 -30.17
C ASP A 742 16.84 20.82 -31.10
N ARG A 743 15.58 20.39 -30.97
CA ARG A 743 14.44 20.83 -31.80
C ARG A 743 13.50 21.82 -31.09
N LEU A 744 13.84 22.27 -29.88
CA LEU A 744 13.05 23.21 -29.10
C LEU A 744 13.80 24.55 -28.94
N PRO A 745 13.76 25.46 -29.94
CA PRO A 745 14.59 26.67 -29.96
C PRO A 745 14.15 27.77 -28.97
N SER A 746 12.98 27.61 -28.33
CA SER A 746 12.32 28.68 -27.56
C SER A 746 12.12 28.34 -26.08
N VAL A 747 12.77 27.28 -25.57
CA VAL A 747 12.67 26.87 -24.16
C VAL A 747 13.34 27.91 -23.27
N LYS A 748 12.53 28.59 -22.45
CA LYS A 748 12.94 29.59 -21.48
C LYS A 748 13.05 29.01 -20.07
N ILE A 749 12.25 28.01 -19.75
CA ILE A 749 12.15 27.41 -18.42
C ILE A 749 12.42 25.90 -18.49
N LEU A 750 13.31 25.41 -17.63
CA LEU A 750 13.58 23.98 -17.44
C LEU A 750 13.28 23.59 -15.99
N ARG A 751 12.49 22.52 -15.80
CA ARG A 751 12.09 21.99 -14.48
C ARG A 751 12.47 20.53 -14.35
N ILE A 752 13.07 20.18 -13.22
CA ILE A 752 13.55 18.84 -12.91
C ILE A 752 13.02 18.47 -11.51
N PRO A 753 11.94 17.67 -11.41
CA PRO A 753 11.14 17.51 -10.21
C PRO A 753 11.68 16.51 -9.18
N ALA A 754 12.76 15.74 -9.44
CA ALA A 754 13.29 14.77 -8.46
C ALA A 754 14.76 14.36 -8.70
N PHE A 755 15.56 14.29 -7.61
CA PHE A 755 16.89 13.70 -7.43
C PHE A 755 17.71 13.45 -8.70
N PHE A 756 18.03 14.54 -9.39
CA PHE A 756 18.83 14.47 -10.60
C PHE A 756 20.31 14.29 -10.24
N HIS A 757 20.97 13.30 -10.85
CA HIS A 757 22.41 13.14 -10.78
C HIS A 757 23.05 13.91 -11.93
N ILE A 758 23.99 14.81 -11.65
CA ILE A 758 24.70 15.56 -12.69
C ILE A 758 26.00 14.83 -13.01
N SER A 759 26.11 14.31 -14.24
CA SER A 759 27.38 13.85 -14.82
C SER A 759 27.72 14.69 -16.06
N VAL A 760 28.93 14.48 -16.61
CA VAL A 760 29.41 15.17 -17.83
C VAL A 760 28.43 14.98 -19.00
N LEU A 761 27.82 13.80 -19.13
CA LEU A 761 26.94 13.48 -20.25
C LEU A 761 25.61 14.25 -20.19
N GLU A 762 24.95 14.29 -19.03
CA GLU A 762 23.73 15.09 -18.84
C GLU A 762 24.01 16.57 -19.03
N THR A 763 25.18 17.05 -18.60
CA THR A 763 25.61 18.44 -18.82
C THR A 763 25.68 18.78 -20.31
N VAL A 764 26.28 17.92 -21.13
CA VAL A 764 26.37 18.12 -22.59
C VAL A 764 24.99 18.10 -23.25
N ILE A 765 24.07 17.23 -22.79
CA ILE A 765 22.73 17.11 -23.35
C ILE A 765 21.89 18.34 -23.04
N LEU A 766 21.91 18.81 -21.79
CA LEU A 766 21.12 19.97 -21.37
C LEU A 766 21.67 21.30 -21.94
N ALA A 767 22.96 21.37 -22.24
CA ALA A 767 23.60 22.50 -22.92
C ALA A 767 22.99 22.81 -24.32
N ALA A 768 22.21 21.90 -24.91
CA ALA A 768 21.40 22.17 -26.10
C ALA A 768 20.49 23.41 -25.92
N LEU A 769 20.06 23.71 -24.69
CA LEU A 769 19.19 24.85 -24.35
C LEU A 769 19.96 26.14 -24.05
N SER A 770 21.29 26.15 -24.21
CA SER A 770 22.19 27.29 -23.93
C SER A 770 21.70 28.64 -24.46
N LYS A 771 21.14 28.66 -25.68
CA LYS A 771 20.77 29.90 -26.37
C LYS A 771 19.48 30.56 -25.88
N SER A 772 18.59 29.81 -25.23
CA SER A 772 17.23 30.29 -24.91
C SER A 772 16.87 30.21 -23.43
N LEU A 773 17.58 29.39 -22.64
CA LEU A 773 17.21 29.12 -21.27
C LEU A 773 17.44 30.35 -20.36
N GLN A 774 16.38 30.76 -19.65
CA GLN A 774 16.38 31.91 -18.74
C GLN A 774 16.14 31.49 -17.29
N ALA A 775 15.53 30.33 -17.05
CA ALA A 775 15.25 29.82 -15.71
C ALA A 775 15.42 28.31 -15.60
N ILE A 776 16.05 27.85 -14.53
CA ILE A 776 16.20 26.42 -14.21
C ILE A 776 15.73 26.13 -12.79
N PHE A 777 14.92 25.09 -12.63
CA PHE A 777 14.33 24.68 -11.36
C PHE A 777 14.61 23.22 -11.08
N PHE A 778 15.31 22.95 -9.97
CA PHE A 778 15.52 21.63 -9.41
C PHE A 778 14.64 21.47 -8.18
N SER A 779 13.92 20.36 -8.06
CA SER A 779 13.13 19.99 -6.86
C SER A 779 13.80 18.89 -6.03
N GLY A 780 15.07 18.58 -6.29
CA GLY A 780 15.90 17.64 -5.53
C GLY A 780 17.16 17.31 -6.33
N LEU A 781 18.34 17.41 -5.71
CA LEU A 781 19.61 17.28 -6.42
C LEU A 781 20.60 16.42 -5.63
N VAL A 782 21.19 15.42 -6.29
CA VAL A 782 22.31 14.64 -5.74
C VAL A 782 23.58 15.18 -6.38
N ILE A 783 24.41 15.85 -5.58
CA ILE A 783 25.64 16.47 -6.07
C ILE A 783 26.81 15.56 -5.72
N ALA A 784 27.30 14.80 -6.71
CA ALA A 784 28.54 14.03 -6.59
C ALA A 784 29.80 14.87 -6.91
N ASP A 785 29.68 15.86 -7.81
CA ASP A 785 30.76 16.79 -8.19
C ASP A 785 30.20 18.20 -8.46
N LEU A 786 30.65 19.20 -7.70
CA LEU A 786 30.24 20.60 -7.89
C LEU A 786 30.72 21.19 -9.22
N ARG A 787 31.79 20.66 -9.82
CA ARG A 787 32.31 21.13 -11.12
C ARG A 787 31.32 20.87 -12.23
N ALA A 788 30.75 19.67 -12.30
CA ALA A 788 29.77 19.31 -13.33
C ALA A 788 28.50 20.19 -13.27
N LEU A 789 28.08 20.57 -12.06
CA LEU A 789 26.98 21.53 -11.86
C LEU A 789 27.39 22.96 -12.27
N SER A 790 28.60 23.40 -11.93
CA SER A 790 29.13 24.70 -12.39
C SER A 790 29.22 24.78 -13.91
N ASP A 791 29.70 23.73 -14.57
CA ASP A 791 29.82 23.66 -16.02
C ASP A 791 28.44 23.70 -16.70
N LEU A 792 27.47 22.95 -16.16
CA LEU A 792 26.09 22.99 -16.62
C LEU A 792 25.50 24.39 -16.53
N LEU A 793 25.58 25.03 -15.37
CA LEU A 793 25.04 26.38 -15.17
C LEU A 793 25.76 27.40 -16.05
N GLY A 794 27.08 27.28 -16.18
CA GLY A 794 27.93 28.10 -17.05
C GLY A 794 27.58 27.99 -18.53
N SER A 795 26.96 26.89 -18.96
CA SER A 795 26.50 26.71 -20.35
C SER A 795 25.30 27.59 -20.73
N PHE A 796 24.64 28.27 -19.77
CA PHE A 796 23.46 29.09 -19.98
C PHE A 796 23.74 30.60 -19.79
N PRO A 797 24.27 31.32 -20.80
CA PRO A 797 24.67 32.73 -20.67
C PRO A 797 23.51 33.71 -20.38
N HIS A 798 22.27 33.31 -20.67
CA HIS A 798 21.06 34.12 -20.45
C HIS A 798 20.29 33.76 -19.18
N LEU A 799 20.85 32.92 -18.31
CA LEU A 799 20.21 32.44 -17.10
C LEU A 799 19.98 33.57 -16.09
N GLN A 800 18.72 33.85 -15.78
CA GLN A 800 18.31 34.91 -14.84
C GLN A 800 17.68 34.37 -13.55
N SER A 801 17.18 33.13 -13.57
CA SER A 801 16.52 32.51 -12.43
C SER A 801 17.03 31.11 -12.15
N VAL A 802 17.41 30.84 -10.91
CA VAL A 802 17.85 29.51 -10.46
C VAL A 802 17.09 29.15 -9.20
N ALA A 803 16.53 27.95 -9.19
CA ALA A 803 15.85 27.41 -8.03
C ALA A 803 16.37 26.01 -7.69
N PHE A 804 16.86 25.84 -6.46
CA PHE A 804 17.10 24.55 -5.82
C PHE A 804 16.09 24.40 -4.68
N SER A 805 15.01 23.68 -4.94
CA SER A 805 13.92 23.43 -4.00
C SER A 805 14.03 22.00 -3.47
N HIS A 806 13.71 21.76 -2.20
CA HIS A 806 13.82 20.45 -1.51
C HIS A 806 15.26 19.89 -1.38
N GLU A 807 15.39 18.58 -1.14
CA GLU A 807 16.63 17.88 -0.74
C GLU A 807 17.81 18.12 -1.69
N ILE A 808 18.86 18.76 -1.17
CA ILE A 808 20.20 18.67 -1.74
C ILE A 808 20.91 17.57 -0.94
N LEU A 809 20.95 16.35 -1.48
CA LEU A 809 21.73 15.27 -0.89
C LEU A 809 23.19 15.50 -1.28
N TRP A 810 23.90 16.19 -0.41
CA TRP A 810 25.35 16.32 -0.47
C TRP A 810 25.94 15.08 0.21
N LEU A 811 26.55 14.17 -0.55
CA LEU A 811 27.26 13.00 -0.01
C LEU A 811 28.67 13.46 0.42
N PRO A 812 28.93 13.73 1.72
CA PRO A 812 30.24 14.19 2.14
C PRO A 812 31.05 12.96 2.54
N VAL A 813 31.81 12.41 1.60
CA VAL A 813 32.91 11.47 1.95
C VAL A 813 34.25 11.94 1.40
N ILE A 814 34.31 13.05 0.66
CA ILE A 814 35.57 13.53 0.09
C ILE A 814 35.70 15.05 0.33
N PRO A 815 36.78 15.54 0.96
CA PRO A 815 37.06 16.96 1.04
C PRO A 815 37.11 17.55 -0.37
N LEU A 816 36.44 18.69 -0.58
CA LEU A 816 36.53 19.42 -1.84
C LEU A 816 38.00 19.71 -2.16
N PRO A 817 38.53 19.37 -3.34
CA PRO A 817 39.81 19.90 -3.77
C PRO A 817 39.68 21.43 -3.85
N PRO A 818 40.71 22.21 -3.43
CA PRO A 818 40.68 23.65 -3.60
C PRO A 818 40.50 23.97 -5.10
N PRO A 819 39.75 25.04 -5.44
CA PRO A 819 39.67 25.48 -6.82
C PRO A 819 41.10 25.73 -7.31
N THR A 820 41.55 24.98 -8.31
CA THR A 820 42.82 25.25 -8.98
C THR A 820 42.75 26.63 -9.60
N ASP A 821 43.58 27.54 -9.09
CA ASP A 821 43.85 28.84 -9.70
C ASP A 821 44.16 28.61 -11.18
N GLY A 822 43.29 29.05 -12.08
CA GLY A 822 43.57 28.86 -13.50
C GLY A 822 42.50 29.26 -14.51
N GLN A 823 41.19 29.14 -14.21
CA GLN A 823 40.14 29.52 -15.17
C GLN A 823 38.78 29.63 -14.45
N THR A 824 38.52 30.75 -13.77
CA THR A 824 37.17 31.06 -13.27
C THR A 824 36.32 31.59 -14.42
N ALA A 825 35.35 30.81 -14.87
CA ALA A 825 34.29 31.31 -15.75
C ALA A 825 33.64 32.55 -15.10
N PRO A 826 33.32 33.60 -15.85
CA PRO A 826 32.74 34.82 -15.29
C PRO A 826 31.41 34.53 -14.59
N ALA A 827 31.25 35.04 -13.36
CA ALA A 827 30.04 34.84 -12.57
C ALA A 827 28.78 35.33 -13.31
N LEU A 828 27.75 34.50 -13.35
CA LEU A 828 26.52 34.75 -14.11
C LEU A 828 25.65 35.83 -13.43
N PRO A 829 25.01 36.74 -14.21
CA PRO A 829 24.12 37.76 -13.67
C PRO A 829 22.74 37.16 -13.32
N LEU A 830 22.51 36.87 -12.05
CA LEU A 830 21.27 36.25 -11.56
C LEU A 830 20.30 37.30 -10.99
N ARG A 831 19.03 37.27 -11.40
CA ARG A 831 17.97 38.16 -10.88
C ARG A 831 17.12 37.50 -9.80
N HIS A 832 16.85 36.21 -9.92
CA HIS A 832 16.00 35.45 -9.00
C HIS A 832 16.71 34.20 -8.48
N LEU A 833 16.80 34.06 -7.17
CA LEU A 833 17.44 32.95 -6.50
C LEU A 833 16.45 32.28 -5.55
N ARG A 834 16.23 30.96 -5.70
CA ARG A 834 15.54 30.14 -4.71
C ARG A 834 16.46 28.99 -4.31
N ILE A 835 16.71 28.81 -3.02
CA ILE A 835 17.73 27.85 -2.58
C ILE A 835 17.41 27.25 -1.21
N SER A 836 17.62 25.94 -1.09
CA SER A 836 17.70 25.26 0.19
C SER A 836 19.15 25.23 0.66
N VAL A 837 19.43 25.80 1.84
CA VAL A 837 20.77 25.85 2.42
C VAL A 837 20.93 24.71 3.42
N PRO A 838 21.97 23.86 3.28
CA PRO A 838 22.19 22.75 4.19
C PRO A 838 22.66 23.23 5.58
N PRO A 839 22.54 22.40 6.64
CA PRO A 839 23.11 22.67 7.95
C PRO A 839 24.64 22.82 7.91
N LYS A 840 25.24 23.48 8.92
CA LYS A 840 26.70 23.67 9.04
C LYS A 840 27.48 22.36 8.91
N GLU A 841 26.97 21.29 9.52
CA GLU A 841 27.55 19.94 9.54
C GLU A 841 27.64 19.31 8.13
N HIS A 842 26.86 19.83 7.17
CA HIS A 842 26.81 19.38 5.78
C HIS A 842 27.46 20.40 4.82
N GLY A 843 28.53 21.08 5.24
CA GLY A 843 29.35 21.90 4.35
C GLY A 843 28.72 23.22 3.89
N ALA A 844 27.80 23.79 4.68
CA ALA A 844 27.09 25.02 4.31
C ALA A 844 27.98 26.20 3.90
N ALA A 845 29.16 26.34 4.53
CA ALA A 845 30.11 27.41 4.21
C ALA A 845 30.74 27.25 2.82
N ASP A 846 31.12 26.02 2.46
CA ASP A 846 31.68 25.71 1.15
C ASP A 846 30.63 25.84 0.06
N PHE A 847 29.39 25.43 0.34
CA PHE A 847 28.26 25.62 -0.57
C PHE A 847 27.99 27.10 -0.86
N VAL A 848 27.97 27.95 0.17
CA VAL A 848 27.77 29.41 -0.01
C VAL A 848 28.97 30.06 -0.72
N LYS A 849 30.18 29.57 -0.47
CA LYS A 849 31.40 30.02 -1.19
C LYS A 849 31.30 29.68 -2.68
N TRP A 850 30.95 28.45 -3.02
CA TRP A 850 30.70 27.99 -4.39
C TRP A 850 29.58 28.77 -5.09
N LEU A 851 28.47 29.04 -4.39
CA LEU A 851 27.38 29.84 -4.95
C LEU A 851 27.85 31.25 -5.33
N GLY A 852 28.69 31.85 -4.49
CA GLY A 852 29.28 33.16 -4.74
C GLY A 852 30.34 33.19 -5.85
N SER A 853 30.96 32.04 -6.17
CA SER A 853 31.84 31.96 -7.35
C SER A 853 31.05 31.77 -8.66
N CYS A 854 29.88 31.14 -8.60
CA CYS A 854 29.05 30.89 -9.79
C CYS A 854 28.18 32.09 -10.18
N PHE A 855 27.73 32.89 -9.21
CA PHE A 855 26.73 33.93 -9.43
C PHE A 855 27.12 35.28 -8.83
N LYS A 856 26.72 36.36 -9.50
CA LYS A 856 26.80 37.72 -8.96
C LYS A 856 25.70 37.99 -7.94
N LEU A 857 25.84 37.41 -6.74
CA LEU A 857 24.85 37.51 -5.66
C LEU A 857 24.41 38.95 -5.30
N PRO A 858 25.24 40.01 -5.40
CA PRO A 858 24.81 41.38 -5.16
C PRO A 858 23.79 41.95 -6.17
N GLU A 859 23.66 41.34 -7.35
CA GLU A 859 22.73 41.75 -8.41
C GLU A 859 21.33 41.08 -8.29
N VAL A 860 21.17 40.13 -7.36
CA VAL A 860 19.91 39.41 -7.14
C VAL A 860 18.82 40.37 -6.65
N ARG A 861 17.67 40.35 -7.34
CA ARG A 861 16.49 41.18 -7.00
C ARG A 861 15.49 40.46 -6.13
N SER A 862 15.38 39.14 -6.25
CA SER A 862 14.50 38.32 -5.40
C SER A 862 15.21 37.08 -4.92
N ALA A 863 15.23 36.86 -3.60
CA ALA A 863 15.82 35.69 -2.97
C ALA A 863 14.77 34.94 -2.12
N SER A 864 14.72 33.62 -2.24
CA SER A 864 13.89 32.72 -1.44
C SER A 864 14.80 31.66 -0.82
N ILE A 865 15.06 31.78 0.47
CA ILE A 865 16.05 30.98 1.19
C ILE A 865 15.34 30.07 2.19
N GLN A 866 15.51 28.77 2.01
CA GLN A 866 14.97 27.75 2.89
C GLN A 866 16.09 27.09 3.68
N TYR A 867 15.89 26.88 4.98
CA TYR A 867 16.74 26.07 5.84
C TYR A 867 16.16 24.65 5.94
N GLY A 868 16.97 23.62 5.65
CA GLY A 868 16.51 22.25 5.38
C GLY A 868 15.67 21.57 6.49
N GLU A 869 14.74 20.70 6.06
CA GLU A 869 13.76 20.01 6.92
C GLU A 869 13.95 18.49 7.07
N THR A 870 14.76 17.84 6.23
CA THR A 870 14.93 16.37 6.28
C THR A 870 16.24 15.88 6.89
N PHE A 871 17.20 16.77 7.16
CA PHE A 871 18.32 16.44 8.02
C PHE A 871 17.80 16.42 9.46
N ARG A 872 17.70 15.24 10.07
CA ARG A 872 17.35 15.03 11.50
C ARG A 872 18.32 15.71 12.49
N SER A 873 19.19 16.60 12.02
CA SER A 873 20.15 17.38 12.80
C SER A 873 19.53 18.72 13.21
N HIS A 874 19.50 19.00 14.51
CA HIS A 874 19.15 20.30 15.10
C HIS A 874 20.27 21.35 14.90
N GLY A 875 20.91 21.35 13.73
CA GLY A 875 22.12 22.13 13.43
C GLY A 875 21.86 23.64 13.39
N GLN A 876 22.94 24.44 13.45
CA GLN A 876 22.86 25.90 13.38
C GLN A 876 22.73 26.40 11.92
N PRO A 877 21.84 27.37 11.62
CA PRO A 877 21.64 27.92 10.27
C PRO A 877 22.74 28.92 9.84
N LEU A 878 24.02 28.57 10.06
CA LEU A 878 25.17 29.44 9.75
C LEU A 878 25.22 29.84 8.27
N GLY A 879 24.99 28.90 7.36
CA GLY A 879 25.04 29.14 5.92
C GLY A 879 23.98 30.14 5.44
N VAL A 880 22.81 30.17 6.08
CA VAL A 880 21.76 31.16 5.75
C VAL A 880 22.26 32.57 6.05
N GLY A 881 22.88 32.78 7.22
CA GLY A 881 23.47 34.08 7.57
C GLY A 881 24.59 34.49 6.61
N GLN A 882 25.47 33.56 6.26
CA GLN A 882 26.54 33.80 5.29
C GLN A 882 26.00 34.18 3.90
N LEU A 883 24.92 33.54 3.44
CA LEU A 883 24.29 33.86 2.17
C LEU A 883 23.63 35.24 2.18
N LEU A 884 22.91 35.58 3.26
CA LEU A 884 22.28 36.89 3.44
C LEU A 884 23.30 38.03 3.35
N ASN A 885 24.48 37.85 3.96
CA ASN A 885 25.58 38.84 3.91
C ASN A 885 26.17 39.04 2.50
N LYS A 886 25.99 38.07 1.59
CA LYS A 886 26.45 38.16 0.20
C LYS A 886 25.44 38.81 -0.74
N LEU A 887 24.19 39.03 -0.29
CA LEU A 887 23.19 39.78 -1.05
C LEU A 887 23.49 41.28 -1.00
N GLY A 888 23.06 42.01 -2.03
CA GLY A 888 23.46 43.39 -2.27
C GLY A 888 22.29 44.37 -2.45
N PRO A 889 22.58 45.61 -2.89
CA PRO A 889 21.60 46.70 -2.95
C PRO A 889 20.48 46.50 -3.96
N SER A 890 20.60 45.52 -4.87
CA SER A 890 19.57 45.20 -5.87
C SER A 890 18.39 44.40 -5.30
N LEU A 891 18.53 43.82 -4.10
CA LEU A 891 17.51 42.97 -3.50
C LEU A 891 16.23 43.77 -3.18
N GLU A 892 15.12 43.38 -3.79
CA GLU A 892 13.79 43.99 -3.64
C GLU A 892 12.85 43.10 -2.81
N LYS A 893 12.98 41.77 -2.93
CA LYS A 893 12.12 40.78 -2.25
C LYS A 893 12.92 39.65 -1.59
N LEU A 894 12.63 39.37 -0.32
CA LEU A 894 13.25 38.29 0.46
C LEU A 894 12.18 37.35 1.04
N GLU A 895 12.29 36.06 0.76
CA GLU A 895 11.49 34.99 1.35
C GLU A 895 12.39 34.12 2.24
N ILE A 896 11.98 33.86 3.48
CA ILE A 896 12.72 33.01 4.43
C ILE A 896 11.80 31.89 4.94
N VAL A 897 12.26 30.65 4.84
CA VAL A 897 11.57 29.46 5.33
C VAL A 897 12.49 28.68 6.27
N MET A 898 12.08 28.48 7.53
CA MET A 898 12.84 27.67 8.48
C MET A 898 11.89 26.87 9.41
N PRO A 899 12.34 25.75 9.99
CA PRO A 899 11.59 24.98 10.98
C PRO A 899 11.22 25.80 12.22
N ARG A 900 10.19 25.37 12.96
CA ARG A 900 9.69 26.06 14.16
C ARG A 900 10.73 26.19 15.26
N ASP A 901 11.46 25.12 15.54
CA ASP A 901 12.39 24.95 16.65
C ASP A 901 13.83 25.41 16.34
N VAL A 902 14.04 26.05 15.18
CA VAL A 902 15.36 26.51 14.77
C VAL A 902 15.90 27.53 15.77
N ARG A 903 17.09 27.24 16.31
CA ARG A 903 17.82 28.20 17.15
C ARG A 903 18.67 29.09 16.25
N LEU A 904 18.37 30.39 16.18
CA LEU A 904 19.19 31.38 15.44
C LEU A 904 20.57 31.66 16.08
N LYS A 905 21.04 30.80 16.99
CA LYS A 905 22.33 30.90 17.66
C LYS A 905 23.44 30.64 16.62
N GLY A 906 24.37 31.58 16.47
CA GLY A 906 25.44 31.52 15.46
C GLY A 906 25.07 32.02 14.06
N MET A 907 23.80 32.38 13.80
CA MET A 907 23.37 32.97 12.52
C MET A 907 23.56 34.49 12.54
N HIS A 908 24.75 34.96 12.19
CA HIS A 908 25.06 36.39 12.11
C HIS A 908 24.82 36.91 10.69
N PHE A 909 23.96 37.91 10.54
CA PHE A 909 23.74 38.58 9.27
C PHE A 909 23.46 40.07 9.44
N GLU A 910 23.79 40.84 8.41
CA GLU A 910 23.47 42.24 8.27
C GLU A 910 22.90 42.47 6.85
N LEU A 911 21.79 43.23 6.77
CA LEU A 911 21.12 43.58 5.51
C LEU A 911 21.13 45.10 5.27
N SER A 912 22.02 45.84 5.94
CA SER A 912 22.15 47.30 5.76
C SER A 912 22.54 47.67 4.32
N GLN A 913 23.26 46.79 3.64
CA GLN A 913 23.61 46.88 2.22
C GLN A 913 22.41 46.69 1.27
N CYS A 914 21.32 46.08 1.71
CA CYS A 914 20.11 45.83 0.91
C CYS A 914 19.19 47.06 0.95
N THR A 915 19.61 48.16 0.30
CA THR A 915 18.92 49.47 0.35
C THR A 915 17.61 49.53 -0.43
N ARG A 916 17.31 48.53 -1.27
CA ARG A 916 16.07 48.43 -2.05
C ARG A 916 15.11 47.36 -1.54
N LEU A 917 15.38 46.71 -0.41
CA LEU A 917 14.55 45.62 0.10
C LEU A 917 13.17 46.13 0.53
N ARG A 918 12.16 45.89 -0.30
CA ARG A 918 10.78 46.38 -0.07
C ARG A 918 9.89 45.34 0.57
N HIS A 919 10.11 44.05 0.29
CA HIS A 919 9.18 42.98 0.64
C HIS A 919 9.89 41.85 1.37
N ILE A 920 9.38 41.49 2.55
CA ILE A 920 9.82 40.31 3.30
C ILE A 920 8.63 39.36 3.45
N SER A 921 8.86 38.07 3.25
CA SER A 921 7.81 37.07 3.36
C SER A 921 8.29 35.84 4.12
N PHE A 922 7.40 35.35 4.98
CA PHE A 922 7.54 34.11 5.71
C PHE A 922 6.43 33.16 5.21
N PRO A 923 6.67 32.48 4.06
CA PRO A 923 5.69 31.58 3.50
C PRO A 923 5.62 30.27 4.31
N GLU A 924 4.52 29.56 4.16
CA GLU A 924 4.38 28.21 4.69
C GLU A 924 5.42 27.27 4.04
N SER A 925 6.01 26.37 4.83
CA SER A 925 6.80 25.27 4.27
C SER A 925 5.86 24.30 3.54
N ARG A 926 5.87 24.35 2.20
CA ARG A 926 5.12 23.40 1.37
C ARG A 926 5.91 22.10 1.25
N LYS A 927 5.39 20.99 1.78
CA LYS A 927 5.78 19.66 1.29
C LYS A 927 5.17 19.46 -0.09
N ASN A 928 6.00 19.13 -1.09
CA ASN A 928 5.52 18.52 -2.32
C ASN A 928 4.93 17.13 -1.98
N ASN A 929 3.71 16.88 -2.43
CA ASN A 929 3.01 15.60 -2.34
C ASN A 929 3.56 14.59 -3.37
N ASP A 930 4.83 14.23 -3.25
CA ASP A 930 5.43 13.12 -3.99
C ASP A 930 5.75 11.99 -3.01
N GLY A 931 4.83 11.03 -2.89
CA GLY A 931 5.01 9.81 -2.08
C GLY A 931 4.58 9.97 -0.62
N GLY A 932 3.49 9.30 -0.25
CA GLY A 932 2.79 9.51 1.01
C GLY A 932 3.59 9.23 2.27
N VAL A 933 3.67 10.23 3.15
CA VAL A 933 3.56 10.13 4.62
C VAL A 933 3.01 11.45 5.14
N ILE A 934 1.83 11.45 5.76
CA ILE A 934 1.31 12.59 6.53
C ILE A 934 2.00 12.56 7.90
N TYR A 935 3.08 13.31 8.06
CA TYR A 935 3.43 13.86 9.37
C TYR A 935 2.82 15.25 9.44
N SER A 936 1.76 15.41 10.23
CA SER A 936 1.24 16.72 10.61
C SER A 936 2.21 17.37 11.61
N THR A 937 3.31 17.93 11.11
CA THR A 937 4.00 19.02 11.81
C THR A 937 3.66 20.27 11.03
N GLN A 938 2.57 20.86 11.44
CA GLN A 938 1.86 21.90 10.74
C GLN A 938 2.45 23.22 11.29
N TYR A 939 2.99 24.06 10.40
CA TYR A 939 3.88 25.18 10.71
C TYR A 939 3.06 26.43 11.02
N PHE A 940 3.20 27.00 12.22
CA PHE A 940 2.16 27.92 12.70
C PHE A 940 2.52 29.37 12.98
N PHE A 941 3.53 29.64 13.78
CA PHE A 941 4.13 30.97 13.81
C PHE A 941 5.56 30.80 14.30
N PRO A 942 6.58 31.25 13.56
CA PRO A 942 7.94 31.01 13.98
C PRO A 942 8.37 32.08 14.99
N THR A 943 8.60 31.70 16.25
CA THR A 943 9.22 32.59 17.28
C THR A 943 10.55 33.18 16.80
N TRP A 944 11.26 32.45 15.93
CA TRP A 944 12.47 32.97 15.29
C TRP A 944 12.23 34.16 14.36
N ALA A 945 11.03 34.36 13.81
CA ALA A 945 10.72 35.46 12.89
C ALA A 945 10.83 36.83 13.59
N ALA A 946 10.35 36.96 14.82
CA ALA A 946 10.55 38.16 15.63
C ALA A 946 12.05 38.46 15.83
N MET A 947 12.83 37.43 16.15
CA MET A 947 14.29 37.51 16.30
C MET A 947 15.03 37.79 14.99
N PHE A 948 14.49 37.38 13.85
CA PHE A 948 15.02 37.71 12.53
C PHE A 948 14.73 39.18 12.19
N LEU A 949 13.49 39.62 12.38
CA LEU A 949 13.06 41.01 12.16
C LEU A 949 13.84 41.98 13.04
N SER A 950 14.16 41.61 14.28
CA SER A 950 14.98 42.43 15.18
C SER A 950 16.45 42.59 14.72
N ARG A 951 16.91 41.80 13.75
CA ARG A 951 18.27 41.95 13.17
C ARG A 951 18.27 42.74 11.87
N ILE A 952 17.12 43.17 11.37
CA ILE A 952 17.01 44.00 10.19
C ILE A 952 17.37 45.44 10.54
N LYS A 953 18.30 46.02 9.77
CA LYS A 953 18.81 47.39 9.95
C LYS A 953 18.64 48.27 8.70
N THR A 954 17.60 48.01 7.90
CA THR A 954 17.29 48.79 6.68
C THR A 954 15.91 49.43 6.81
N ASN A 955 15.79 50.70 6.42
CA ASN A 955 14.54 51.47 6.49
C ASN A 955 13.67 51.38 5.23
N SER A 956 14.05 50.51 4.29
CA SER A 956 13.43 50.43 2.97
C SER A 956 12.23 49.48 2.89
N VAL A 957 11.99 48.67 3.93
CA VAL A 957 10.94 47.63 3.96
C VAL A 957 9.56 48.28 3.98
N ARG A 958 8.70 47.93 3.00
CA ARG A 958 7.34 48.45 2.83
C ARG A 958 6.27 47.44 3.15
N SER A 959 6.53 46.15 2.95
CA SER A 959 5.58 45.11 3.35
C SER A 959 6.23 43.86 3.93
N ILE A 960 5.54 43.27 4.89
CA ILE A 960 5.86 41.96 5.46
C ILE A 960 4.65 41.06 5.30
N SER A 961 4.86 39.80 4.94
CA SER A 961 3.78 38.82 4.80
C SER A 961 4.07 37.55 5.58
N PHE A 962 3.05 37.02 6.25
CA PHE A 962 3.06 35.76 6.98
C PHE A 962 1.99 34.86 6.39
N THR A 963 2.31 33.59 6.15
CA THR A 963 1.30 32.58 5.79
C THR A 963 0.99 31.72 7.01
N VAL A 964 -0.30 31.53 7.29
CA VAL A 964 -0.81 30.88 8.50
C VAL A 964 -1.88 29.86 8.10
N ASN A 965 -1.76 28.58 8.48
CA ASN A 965 -2.62 27.50 7.91
C ASN A 965 -3.18 26.48 8.92
N PHE A 966 -4.15 26.84 9.79
CA PHE A 966 -4.55 25.97 10.92
C PHE A 966 -5.51 24.85 10.50
N GLN A 967 -5.21 23.60 10.87
CA GLN A 967 -6.05 22.43 10.53
C GLN A 967 -6.70 21.79 11.78
N SER A 968 -6.27 22.13 13.00
CA SER A 968 -6.86 21.66 14.26
C SER A 968 -7.16 22.82 15.23
N ASN A 969 -7.79 22.53 16.39
CA ASN A 969 -7.97 23.51 17.48
C ASN A 969 -6.73 23.64 18.38
N ASN A 970 -5.84 22.62 18.42
CA ASN A 970 -4.66 22.63 19.29
C ASN A 970 -3.59 23.61 18.79
N ASP A 971 -3.39 23.58 17.48
CA ASP A 971 -2.85 24.58 16.56
C ASP A 971 -3.05 26.06 16.97
N LEU A 972 -4.25 26.45 17.43
CA LEU A 972 -4.55 27.85 17.79
C LEU A 972 -3.73 28.34 18.99
N ARG A 973 -3.20 27.44 19.83
CA ARG A 973 -2.32 27.81 20.97
C ARG A 973 -1.00 28.42 20.49
N ASP A 974 -0.55 28.06 19.29
CA ASP A 974 0.72 28.56 18.73
C ASP A 974 0.61 30.02 18.24
N LEU A 975 -0.60 30.56 18.10
CA LEU A 975 -0.81 31.99 17.83
C LEU A 975 -0.39 32.88 19.01
N ALA A 976 -0.31 32.35 20.23
CA ALA A 976 -0.01 33.15 21.43
C ALA A 976 1.34 33.90 21.34
N HIS A 977 2.29 33.41 20.54
CA HIS A 977 3.59 34.07 20.35
C HIS A 977 3.59 35.17 19.28
N ILE A 978 2.44 35.48 18.67
CA ILE A 978 2.36 36.47 17.60
C ILE A 978 2.67 37.88 18.10
N GLU A 979 2.39 38.19 19.37
CA GLU A 979 2.73 39.48 19.99
C GLU A 979 4.24 39.80 19.89
N GLU A 980 5.11 38.79 19.81
CA GLU A 980 6.57 38.96 19.78
C GLU A 980 7.06 39.73 18.54
N ILE A 981 6.29 39.78 17.44
CA ILE A 981 6.67 40.61 16.27
C ILE A 981 6.33 42.09 16.43
N ALA A 982 5.47 42.47 17.39
CA ALA A 982 5.09 43.87 17.58
C ALA A 982 6.31 44.74 17.89
N LEU A 983 7.14 44.32 18.85
CA LEU A 983 8.31 45.08 19.29
C LEU A 983 9.34 45.32 18.16
N PRO A 984 9.79 44.31 17.39
CA PRO A 984 10.65 44.55 16.23
C PRO A 984 10.05 45.52 15.20
N LEU A 985 8.75 45.42 14.91
CA LEU A 985 8.06 46.21 13.89
C LEU A 985 7.72 47.65 14.33
N SER A 986 7.81 47.93 15.63
CA SER A 986 7.68 49.28 16.19
C SER A 986 9.00 50.07 16.17
N ARG A 987 10.12 49.48 15.75
CA ARG A 987 11.41 50.16 15.66
C ARG A 987 11.51 51.16 14.50
N PRO A 988 12.39 52.18 14.57
CA PRO A 988 12.56 53.19 13.51
C PRO A 988 12.89 52.62 12.13
N GLU A 989 13.54 51.46 12.07
CA GLU A 989 13.87 50.76 10.83
C GLU A 989 12.61 50.29 10.06
N PHE A 990 11.45 50.16 10.71
CA PHE A 990 10.18 49.83 10.05
C PHE A 990 9.23 51.03 9.93
N SER A 991 9.77 52.26 9.99
CA SER A 991 8.99 53.49 9.80
C SER A 991 8.30 53.59 8.44
N GLN A 992 8.86 52.99 7.38
CA GLN A 992 8.25 52.94 6.05
C GLN A 992 7.32 51.73 5.83
N LEU A 993 7.08 50.91 6.85
CA LEU A 993 6.23 49.72 6.76
C LEU A 993 4.77 50.14 6.58
N ALA A 994 4.21 49.87 5.39
CA ALA A 994 2.85 50.24 5.01
C ALA A 994 1.88 49.06 5.08
N LYS A 995 2.38 47.81 5.07
CA LYS A 995 1.52 46.63 5.04
C LYS A 995 2.13 45.43 5.77
N VAL A 996 1.38 44.86 6.70
CA VAL A 996 1.62 43.54 7.30
C VAL A 996 0.48 42.63 6.86
N GLU A 997 0.78 41.68 5.98
CA GLU A 997 -0.20 40.78 5.38
C GLU A 997 -0.19 39.42 6.06
N PHE A 998 -1.34 38.97 6.54
CA PHE A 998 -1.55 37.61 7.02
C PHE A 998 -2.39 36.85 6.00
N ARG A 999 -1.74 35.93 5.29
CA ARG A 999 -2.42 35.00 4.39
C ARG A 999 -2.91 33.82 5.20
N ILE A 1000 -4.23 33.70 5.35
CA ILE A 1000 -4.84 32.67 6.20
C ILE A 1000 -5.38 31.55 5.32
N LEU A 1001 -4.87 30.35 5.55
CA LEU A 1001 -5.27 29.11 4.89
C LEU A 1001 -5.99 28.22 5.92
N GLY A 1002 -6.94 27.39 5.49
CA GLY A 1002 -7.61 26.41 6.37
C GLY A 1002 -8.96 26.87 6.96
N ARG A 1003 -9.47 26.12 7.95
CA ARG A 1003 -10.89 26.17 8.41
C ARG A 1003 -11.20 27.23 9.50
N PHE A 1004 -10.21 27.93 10.04
CA PHE A 1004 -10.34 28.81 11.23
C PHE A 1004 -10.15 30.30 10.94
N GLU A 1005 -10.37 30.74 9.70
CA GLU A 1005 -10.07 32.10 9.23
C GLU A 1005 -10.57 33.21 10.16
N LEU A 1006 -11.82 33.13 10.60
CA LEU A 1006 -12.44 34.15 11.45
C LEU A 1006 -11.81 34.22 12.85
N GLN A 1007 -11.52 33.08 13.47
CA GLN A 1007 -10.89 33.00 14.79
C GLN A 1007 -9.47 33.56 14.76
N ILE A 1008 -8.71 33.24 13.71
CA ILE A 1008 -7.34 33.71 13.53
C ILE A 1008 -7.34 35.23 13.31
N ARG A 1009 -8.20 35.74 12.43
CA ARG A 1009 -8.34 37.19 12.21
C ARG A 1009 -8.64 37.94 13.50
N ARG A 1010 -9.55 37.40 14.33
CA ARG A 1010 -9.88 38.00 15.62
C ARG A 1010 -8.68 38.01 16.56
N PHE A 1011 -8.01 36.87 16.71
CA PHE A 1011 -6.84 36.73 17.58
C PHE A 1011 -5.70 37.68 17.19
N ILE A 1012 -5.37 37.76 15.89
CA ILE A 1012 -4.31 38.66 15.38
C ILE A 1012 -4.64 40.13 15.67
N LYS A 1013 -5.92 40.52 15.61
CA LYS A 1013 -6.35 41.88 15.96
C LYS A 1013 -6.22 42.17 17.46
N GLU A 1014 -6.50 41.19 18.30
CA GLU A 1014 -6.42 41.30 19.77
C GLU A 1014 -4.95 41.38 20.23
N GLU A 1015 -4.05 40.58 19.63
CA GLU A 1015 -2.63 40.49 20.04
C GLU A 1015 -1.68 41.50 19.37
N LEU A 1016 -2.10 42.16 18.27
CA LEU A 1016 -1.30 43.20 17.59
C LEU A 1016 -2.01 44.56 17.55
N PRO A 1017 -2.47 45.10 18.70
CA PRO A 1017 -3.32 46.29 18.74
C PRO A 1017 -2.63 47.53 18.15
N GLU A 1018 -1.33 47.70 18.35
CA GLU A 1018 -0.57 48.85 17.83
C GLU A 1018 -0.45 48.85 16.30
N LEU A 1019 -0.20 47.69 15.69
CA LEU A 1019 -0.10 47.56 14.23
C LEU A 1019 -1.48 47.68 13.58
N TYR A 1020 -2.52 47.18 14.25
CA TYR A 1020 -3.89 47.32 13.80
C TYR A 1020 -4.36 48.79 13.89
N ALA A 1021 -4.04 49.50 14.96
CA ALA A 1021 -4.31 50.93 15.12
C ALA A 1021 -3.60 51.79 14.07
N ARG A 1022 -2.40 51.38 13.61
CA ARG A 1022 -1.69 51.99 12.47
C ARG A 1022 -2.36 51.73 11.11
N GLY A 1023 -3.37 50.86 11.04
CA GLY A 1023 -4.10 50.55 9.80
C GLY A 1023 -3.30 49.75 8.76
N ILE A 1024 -2.18 49.15 9.17
CA ILE A 1024 -1.25 48.45 8.25
C ILE A 1024 -1.47 46.94 8.20
N VAL A 1025 -2.30 46.37 9.09
CA VAL A 1025 -2.61 44.93 9.10
C VAL A 1025 -3.65 44.60 8.04
N SER A 1026 -3.37 43.60 7.21
CA SER A 1026 -4.25 43.11 6.14
C SER A 1026 -4.35 41.60 6.18
N PHE A 1027 -5.50 41.06 5.77
CA PHE A 1027 -5.75 39.62 5.72
C PHE A 1027 -6.10 39.22 4.29
N VAL A 1028 -5.53 38.11 3.82
CA VAL A 1028 -5.78 37.52 2.49
C VAL A 1028 -6.24 36.09 2.64
#